data_AF-A0A2D6HH25-F1
#
_entry.id   AF-A0A2D6HH25-F1
#
_cell.length_a   1.000
_cell.length_b   1.000
_cell.length_c   1.000
_cell.angle_alpha   90.00
_cell.angle_beta   90.00
_cell.angle_gamma   90.00
#
_symmetry.space_group_name_H-M   'P 1'
#
loop_
_entity.id
_entity.type
_entity.pdbx_description
1 polymer ?
#
loop_
_entity_poly.entity_id
_entity_poly.type
_entity_poly.pdbx_seq_one_letter_code
_entity_poly.pdbx_strand_id
1 'polypeptide(L)'
;MKVIAGSVVEDSISASHARRHLRIWLSAIPAIICVLQCGDVAFAQRTRPLDPIAKKLQPDRTVLYKSVGDCELRLHVFEPIGHKKADRRSAFLIIHGGGWSGGHPWRCYPFAEYFRRQGMLAITIDYRLLKKPQGTTVFDCVRDGRSAVRYLRQHADEMGVDPKKIVVAGCSAGGHVAAGAALFVDVDDPADDTSVSCVPDALVLYYPVIDTSTAGYGQKKIGADWQQLSPVHHVRRDLPPTIIFHGTGDTVTPYAGAKSFHAEMRDMGNDCELVSHNDGIHGYLIFELPLFEDAMQRTQQFLAARSFVSAKTAETASQSRVSPFRKAALEPTDRDGRKRELLQQYYESLEHWGRVVRTRVKAVPDKPGWKYIGRLGNVEDDVRPTAYAAMVLSFLAECEPPRALLDDAAKAAIREESIGLLRYLTASHVANGGTCLNGKPWGGQWQSALWCRAVAMATWQSWEHLDEDLQNAALKMIVFEADRFIEAEPKSSVRNDTGAEENAWNASIVALASNMLPAHPRARAWETASKKFMYNTFSVRADAADETTGDDGRPIRDWVTTVNAHDDFVVENHGLVHVGYLKNSLSMLQENAIHWTLTGRTSPQASRHHVPEVFDVLCKCMNWNAAAIYFGGNDWRIYETQCSDIIIYSMLRQLASDHRAARLEDVAFEHLRRRQNVEGGFYNGRRDLEYGGMCATRLISCFYAHAVTSSLTPPMSVEDFDASANGVTEIETAHTVIHRTQDKFASFTWAQKRMALAIPSSESSVGWPHFSSYTGVINAEHSSHNVCELRNLKVKTKGDGFAVSGTLVRCKRTLLQDFYYASPAGAYTVYVERLRLTKDFRLRYRKTGIIGLEYAIGHNHRTLTGAFGTRQTKGTDSPKETVRLQSDWLNIDDRIGYIVRRTDGQPNVMLYHDKNVLEGRKPHLQESIALISENATQLATKSNWACVVTFLNQRAEETAAARSKVTLAAGADTATVSIGGEQTTIEFGL
;
A
#
# COMPACT_ATOMS: atom_id res chain seq x y z
N MET A 1 -48.63 27.06 9.42
CA MET A 1 -49.55 27.93 10.17
C MET A 1 -48.83 29.27 10.40
N LYS A 2 -49.33 30.37 9.79
CA LYS A 2 -48.91 31.81 9.89
C LYS A 2 -47.48 32.15 9.40
N VAL A 3 -47.23 32.69 8.19
CA VAL A 3 -47.63 33.94 7.47
C VAL A 3 -46.85 35.20 7.93
N ILE A 4 -46.36 35.94 6.92
CA ILE A 4 -46.07 37.40 6.74
C ILE A 4 -44.68 37.55 6.08
N ALA A 5 -44.56 37.72 4.75
CA ALA A 5 -44.64 38.96 3.93
C ALA A 5 -43.50 39.96 4.22
N GLY A 6 -42.81 40.65 3.30
CA GLY A 6 -42.84 40.86 1.84
C GLY A 6 -41.41 41.27 1.39
N SER A 7 -41.07 41.77 0.20
CA SER A 7 -41.82 42.35 -0.92
C SER A 7 -40.80 42.69 -2.05
N VAL A 8 -41.20 42.48 -3.32
CA VAL A 8 -40.95 43.33 -4.52
C VAL A 8 -39.56 43.29 -5.19
N VAL A 9 -39.34 43.24 -6.53
CA VAL A 9 -40.09 42.98 -7.78
C VAL A 9 -39.05 42.87 -8.92
N GLU A 10 -39.32 41.99 -9.89
CA GLU A 10 -38.97 41.92 -11.34
C GLU A 10 -37.56 42.28 -11.87
N ASP A 11 -36.95 41.33 -12.62
CA ASP A 11 -36.94 41.48 -14.09
C ASP A 11 -36.67 40.16 -14.87
N SER A 12 -37.15 40.18 -16.10
CA SER A 12 -37.52 39.12 -17.06
C SER A 12 -36.48 38.06 -17.49
N ILE A 13 -36.90 36.79 -17.70
CA ILE A 13 -36.48 35.94 -18.84
C ILE A 13 -37.63 35.02 -19.33
N SER A 14 -37.77 34.97 -20.66
CA SER A 14 -38.84 34.41 -21.49
C SER A 14 -39.17 32.91 -21.35
N ALA A 15 -40.45 32.60 -21.64
CA ALA A 15 -41.02 31.27 -21.80
C ALA A 15 -40.45 30.49 -23.00
N SER A 16 -39.27 29.88 -22.83
CA SER A 16 -38.79 28.78 -23.67
C SER A 16 -37.97 27.71 -22.92
N HIS A 17 -37.67 27.92 -21.64
CA HIS A 17 -36.91 26.98 -20.80
C HIS A 17 -37.76 25.99 -19.97
N ALA A 18 -39.09 26.15 -19.93
CA ALA A 18 -39.95 25.40 -19.01
C ALA A 18 -40.40 23.99 -19.51
N ARG A 19 -40.01 23.55 -20.72
CA ARG A 19 -40.44 22.23 -21.25
C ARG A 19 -39.40 21.12 -21.22
N ARG A 20 -38.15 21.40 -20.81
CA ARG A 20 -37.09 20.36 -20.73
C ARG A 20 -36.86 19.78 -19.32
N HIS A 21 -37.37 20.43 -18.26
CA HIS A 21 -37.18 19.98 -16.88
C HIS A 21 -38.38 19.20 -16.27
N LEU A 22 -39.51 19.11 -16.97
CA LEU A 22 -40.72 18.44 -16.44
C LEU A 22 -40.73 16.91 -16.66
N ARG A 23 -39.72 16.33 -17.33
CA ARG A 23 -39.57 14.86 -17.51
C ARG A 23 -38.63 14.19 -16.50
N ILE A 24 -37.91 14.95 -15.68
CA ILE A 24 -36.96 14.40 -14.68
C ILE A 24 -37.62 14.20 -13.30
N TRP A 25 -38.79 14.82 -13.05
CA TRP A 25 -39.47 14.76 -11.76
C TRP A 25 -40.59 13.71 -11.63
N LEU A 26 -40.91 12.97 -12.70
CA LEU A 26 -41.96 11.93 -12.67
C LEU A 26 -41.41 10.49 -12.61
N SER A 27 -40.08 10.29 -12.68
CA SER A 27 -39.44 8.98 -12.51
C SER A 27 -38.98 8.69 -11.07
N ALA A 28 -39.12 9.64 -10.14
CA ALA A 28 -38.71 9.48 -8.72
C ALA A 28 -39.85 9.03 -7.79
N ILE A 29 -41.09 8.91 -8.29
CA ILE A 29 -42.26 8.57 -7.47
C ILE A 29 -42.26 7.10 -6.98
N PRO A 30 -41.72 6.09 -7.70
CA PRO A 30 -41.56 4.74 -7.15
C PRO A 30 -40.49 4.65 -6.04
N ALA A 31 -39.49 5.54 -6.05
CA ALA A 31 -38.41 5.55 -5.05
C ALA A 31 -38.84 6.16 -3.71
N ILE A 32 -39.79 7.11 -3.73
CA ILE A 32 -40.27 7.78 -2.51
C ILE A 32 -41.33 6.93 -1.78
N ILE A 33 -42.09 6.09 -2.49
CA ILE A 33 -43.08 5.19 -1.87
C ILE A 33 -42.40 3.97 -1.22
N CYS A 34 -41.25 3.52 -1.72
CA CYS A 34 -40.46 2.45 -1.09
C CYS A 34 -39.82 2.89 0.25
N VAL A 35 -39.57 4.20 0.43
CA VAL A 35 -39.02 4.77 1.68
C VAL A 35 -40.09 4.96 2.76
N LEU A 36 -41.37 4.98 2.41
CA LEU A 36 -42.47 5.19 3.36
C LEU A 36 -43.20 3.91 3.78
N GLN A 37 -42.81 2.73 3.27
CA GLN A 37 -43.35 1.42 3.68
C GLN A 37 -42.34 0.52 4.42
N CYS A 38 -41.08 0.95 4.59
CA CYS A 38 -40.18 0.39 5.61
C CYS A 38 -40.35 1.13 6.95
N GLY A 39 -41.60 1.30 7.38
CA GLY A 39 -41.98 1.84 8.68
C GLY A 39 -41.95 0.77 9.77
N ASP A 40 -40.81 0.10 9.93
CA ASP A 40 -40.41 -0.62 11.14
C ASP A 40 -38.88 -0.55 11.21
N VAL A 41 -38.34 0.68 11.24
CA VAL A 41 -37.00 0.90 11.75
C VAL A 41 -37.09 0.63 13.25
N ALA A 42 -36.85 -0.62 13.64
CA ALA A 42 -36.46 -0.94 14.98
C ALA A 42 -35.33 0.05 15.35
N PHE A 43 -35.59 0.94 16.32
CA PHE A 43 -34.53 1.68 16.99
C PHE A 43 -33.59 0.63 17.58
N ALA A 44 -32.55 0.26 16.81
CA ALA A 44 -31.46 -0.53 17.32
C ALA A 44 -30.90 0.26 18.51
N GLN A 45 -31.10 -0.26 19.72
CA GLN A 45 -30.40 0.25 20.90
C GLN A 45 -28.92 0.27 20.55
N ARG A 46 -28.34 1.46 20.40
CA ARG A 46 -26.90 1.59 20.16
C ARG A 46 -26.19 0.80 21.25
N THR A 47 -25.41 -0.20 20.83
CA THR A 47 -24.65 -1.03 21.75
C THR A 47 -23.67 -0.15 22.51
N ARG A 48 -23.53 -0.38 23.81
CA ARG A 48 -22.50 0.26 24.66
C ARG A 48 -21.35 -0.72 24.81
N PRO A 49 -20.38 -0.75 23.88
CA PRO A 49 -19.30 -1.74 23.89
C PRO A 49 -18.44 -1.68 25.17
N LEU A 50 -18.39 -0.53 25.84
CA LEU A 50 -17.65 -0.36 27.08
C LEU A 50 -18.32 -1.06 28.28
N ASP A 51 -19.65 -1.24 28.28
CA ASP A 51 -20.40 -1.82 29.40
C ASP A 51 -20.04 -3.30 29.66
N PRO A 52 -19.99 -4.20 28.65
CA PRO A 52 -19.51 -5.57 28.83
C PRO A 52 -18.07 -5.67 29.35
N ILE A 53 -17.18 -4.77 28.94
CA ILE A 53 -15.79 -4.73 29.41
C ILE A 53 -15.76 -4.35 30.89
N ALA A 54 -16.45 -3.27 31.23
CA ALA A 54 -16.54 -2.73 32.57
C ALA A 54 -17.07 -3.76 33.59
N LYS A 55 -18.06 -4.58 33.20
CA LYS A 55 -18.61 -5.65 34.04
C LYS A 55 -17.67 -6.83 34.30
N LYS A 56 -16.66 -7.03 33.44
CA LYS A 56 -15.65 -8.10 33.61
C LYS A 56 -14.50 -7.69 34.52
N LEU A 57 -14.33 -6.39 34.74
CA LEU A 57 -13.29 -5.85 35.60
C LEU A 57 -13.75 -5.83 37.06
N GLN A 58 -12.81 -6.03 37.98
CA GLN A 58 -13.03 -5.94 39.42
C GLN A 58 -11.87 -5.16 40.05
N PRO A 59 -12.12 -4.37 41.10
CA PRO A 59 -11.04 -3.74 41.85
C PRO A 59 -10.25 -4.80 42.64
N ASP A 60 -8.97 -4.54 42.86
CA ASP A 60 -8.11 -5.39 43.69
C ASP A 60 -8.56 -5.35 45.15
N ARG A 61 -9.05 -4.19 45.61
CA ARG A 61 -9.68 -4.03 46.92
C ARG A 61 -10.64 -2.85 46.98
N THR A 62 -11.47 -2.83 48.02
CA THR A 62 -12.30 -1.67 48.36
C THR A 62 -11.90 -1.10 49.72
N VAL A 63 -11.99 0.23 49.86
CA VAL A 63 -11.60 0.96 51.09
C VAL A 63 -12.71 1.92 51.47
N LEU A 64 -13.21 1.83 52.70
CA LEU A 64 -14.19 2.79 53.22
C LEU A 64 -13.50 4.15 53.43
N TYR A 65 -13.94 5.20 52.73
CA TYR A 65 -13.38 6.54 52.90
C TYR A 65 -14.29 7.50 53.65
N LYS A 66 -15.60 7.22 53.70
CA LYS A 66 -16.58 8.07 54.39
C LYS A 66 -17.83 7.29 54.77
N SER A 67 -18.35 7.60 55.96
CA SER A 67 -19.66 7.14 56.42
C SER A 67 -20.54 8.35 56.74
N VAL A 68 -21.74 8.41 56.16
CA VAL A 68 -22.73 9.46 56.42
C VAL A 68 -24.04 8.80 56.80
N GLY A 69 -24.36 8.79 58.10
CA GLY A 69 -25.44 7.96 58.64
C GLY A 69 -25.21 6.49 58.28
N ASP A 70 -26.21 5.83 57.69
CA ASP A 70 -26.13 4.43 57.24
C ASP A 70 -25.50 4.28 55.83
N CYS A 71 -25.04 5.37 55.21
CA CYS A 71 -24.44 5.34 53.87
C CYS A 71 -22.91 5.24 53.97
N GLU A 72 -22.37 4.10 53.53
CA GLU A 72 -20.93 3.86 53.41
C GLU A 72 -20.45 4.15 51.98
N LEU A 73 -19.47 5.03 51.82
CA LEU A 73 -18.87 5.38 50.53
C LEU A 73 -17.47 4.77 50.43
N ARG A 74 -17.22 4.00 49.36
CA ARG A 74 -15.98 3.26 49.18
C ARG A 74 -15.16 3.76 48.00
N LEU A 75 -13.84 3.63 48.13
CA LEU A 75 -12.88 3.66 47.04
C LEU A 75 -12.75 2.24 46.50
N HIS A 76 -12.76 2.10 45.19
CA HIS A 76 -12.51 0.87 44.45
C HIS A 76 -11.11 1.00 43.84
N VAL A 77 -10.14 0.27 44.39
CA VAL A 77 -8.71 0.47 44.14
C VAL A 77 -8.22 -0.54 43.12
N PHE A 78 -7.48 -0.03 42.14
CA PHE A 78 -6.87 -0.75 41.03
C PHE A 78 -5.36 -0.57 41.13
N GLU A 79 -4.65 -1.62 41.57
CA GLU A 79 -3.23 -1.59 41.91
C GLU A 79 -2.35 -1.96 40.69
N PRO A 80 -1.36 -1.13 40.34
CA PRO A 80 -0.43 -1.47 39.27
C PRO A 80 0.38 -2.73 39.62
N ILE A 81 0.88 -3.43 38.61
CA ILE A 81 1.68 -4.65 38.83
C ILE A 81 2.87 -4.33 39.74
N GLY A 82 3.02 -5.11 40.80
CA GLY A 82 4.09 -4.96 41.79
C GLY A 82 3.93 -3.76 42.72
N HIS A 83 2.72 -3.24 42.90
CA HIS A 83 2.43 -2.15 43.83
C HIS A 83 2.85 -2.51 45.27
N LYS A 84 3.49 -1.55 45.95
CA LYS A 84 3.91 -1.65 47.36
C LYS A 84 3.56 -0.37 48.10
N LYS A 85 3.29 -0.48 49.40
CA LYS A 85 3.05 0.69 50.27
C LYS A 85 4.22 1.68 50.28
N ALA A 86 5.45 1.19 50.15
CA ALA A 86 6.64 2.04 50.09
C ALA A 86 6.79 2.78 48.73
N ASP A 87 5.92 2.51 47.76
CA ASP A 87 5.94 3.22 46.49
C ASP A 87 5.46 4.68 46.67
N ARG A 88 5.77 5.51 45.67
CA ARG A 88 5.41 6.94 45.61
C ARG A 88 4.78 7.25 44.26
N ARG A 89 3.68 6.56 43.93
CA ARG A 89 3.05 6.61 42.60
C ARG A 89 2.08 7.78 42.47
N SER A 90 1.86 8.24 41.26
CA SER A 90 0.72 9.11 40.98
C SER A 90 -0.58 8.32 41.12
N ALA A 91 -1.64 8.99 41.58
CA ALA A 91 -2.98 8.41 41.66
C ALA A 91 -3.89 8.96 40.55
N PHE A 92 -4.77 8.11 40.02
CA PHE A 92 -5.80 8.48 39.05
C PHE A 92 -7.19 8.14 39.61
N LEU A 93 -7.84 9.12 40.23
CA LEU A 93 -9.17 8.97 40.83
C LEU A 93 -10.24 9.41 39.83
N ILE A 94 -11.05 8.49 39.32
CA ILE A 94 -12.10 8.77 38.35
C ILE A 94 -13.52 8.59 38.92
N ILE A 95 -14.37 9.58 38.70
CA ILE A 95 -15.73 9.68 39.25
C ILE A 95 -16.78 9.42 38.17
N HIS A 96 -17.72 8.52 38.45
CA HIS A 96 -18.71 8.10 37.47
C HIS A 96 -19.81 9.14 37.21
N GLY A 97 -20.29 9.15 35.97
CA GLY A 97 -21.47 9.93 35.57
C GLY A 97 -22.79 9.26 35.96
N GLY A 98 -23.89 9.96 35.66
CA GLY A 98 -25.26 9.51 35.95
C GLY A 98 -26.21 10.61 36.44
N GLY A 99 -25.91 11.88 36.10
CA GLY A 99 -26.77 13.01 36.41
C GLY A 99 -27.02 13.21 37.90
N TRP A 100 -26.06 12.84 38.77
CA TRP A 100 -26.16 12.80 40.24
C TRP A 100 -27.28 11.91 40.81
N SER A 101 -28.11 11.27 39.98
CA SER A 101 -29.26 10.47 40.42
C SER A 101 -29.06 8.97 40.20
N GLY A 102 -28.01 8.58 39.47
CA GLY A 102 -27.69 7.19 39.14
C GLY A 102 -26.21 7.02 38.82
N GLY A 103 -25.85 5.80 38.38
CA GLY A 103 -24.47 5.43 38.08
C GLY A 103 -23.86 4.50 39.15
N HIS A 104 -22.68 3.97 38.85
CA HIS A 104 -21.95 3.07 39.73
C HIS A 104 -20.45 3.14 39.37
N PRO A 105 -19.53 3.01 40.35
CA PRO A 105 -18.08 2.91 40.13
C PRO A 105 -17.65 2.01 38.97
N TRP A 106 -18.30 0.85 38.76
CA TRP A 106 -17.91 -0.11 37.72
C TRP A 106 -17.89 0.48 36.32
N ARG A 107 -18.73 1.49 36.03
CA ARG A 107 -18.74 2.17 34.71
C ARG A 107 -17.42 2.86 34.40
N CYS A 108 -16.61 3.17 35.41
CA CYS A 108 -15.29 3.78 35.25
C CYS A 108 -14.14 2.79 35.39
N TYR A 109 -14.40 1.49 35.62
CA TYR A 109 -13.34 0.48 35.70
C TYR A 109 -12.47 0.40 34.44
N PRO A 110 -12.99 0.56 33.20
CA PRO A 110 -12.13 0.59 32.01
C PRO A 110 -11.10 1.73 32.02
N PHE A 111 -11.47 2.89 32.56
CA PHE A 111 -10.57 4.03 32.73
C PHE A 111 -9.54 3.73 33.82
N ALA A 112 -9.98 3.19 34.95
CA ALA A 112 -9.09 2.82 36.04
C ALA A 112 -8.09 1.74 35.62
N GLU A 113 -8.54 0.70 34.91
CA GLU A 113 -7.70 -0.35 34.36
C GLU A 113 -6.66 0.19 33.37
N TYR A 114 -7.03 1.18 32.55
CA TYR A 114 -6.07 1.82 31.66
C TYR A 114 -4.92 2.48 32.43
N PHE A 115 -5.22 3.33 33.42
CA PHE A 115 -4.19 4.06 34.17
C PHE A 115 -3.43 3.20 35.18
N ARG A 116 -4.07 2.15 35.71
CA ARG A 116 -3.39 1.10 36.46
C ARG A 116 -2.28 0.46 35.63
N ARG A 117 -2.53 0.19 34.34
CA ARG A 117 -1.52 -0.32 33.39
C ARG A 117 -0.42 0.69 33.05
N GLN A 118 -0.67 1.99 33.23
CA GLN A 118 0.34 3.04 33.10
C GLN A 118 1.19 3.21 34.38
N GLY A 119 1.00 2.34 35.38
CA GLY A 119 1.79 2.33 36.62
C GLY A 119 1.27 3.27 37.70
N MET A 120 0.10 3.90 37.50
CA MET A 120 -0.57 4.74 38.50
C MET A 120 -1.43 3.89 39.44
N LEU A 121 -1.68 4.36 40.66
CA LEU A 121 -2.74 3.81 41.49
C LEU A 121 -4.08 4.35 41.00
N ALA A 122 -4.88 3.53 40.33
CA ALA A 122 -6.16 3.98 39.80
C ALA A 122 -7.29 3.69 40.80
N ILE A 123 -8.24 4.63 40.92
CA ILE A 123 -9.29 4.57 41.92
C ILE A 123 -10.60 5.02 41.27
N THR A 124 -11.69 4.33 41.58
CA THR A 124 -13.06 4.82 41.33
C THR A 124 -13.79 4.95 42.66
N ILE A 125 -14.79 5.84 42.78
CA ILE A 125 -15.44 6.11 44.07
C ILE A 125 -16.96 5.93 44.01
N ASP A 126 -17.53 5.49 45.12
CA ASP A 126 -18.93 5.78 45.46
C ASP A 126 -19.07 7.25 45.88
N TYR A 127 -20.18 7.88 45.53
CA TYR A 127 -20.62 9.17 46.09
C TYR A 127 -22.13 9.16 46.28
N ARG A 128 -22.66 9.94 47.23
CA ARG A 128 -24.11 10.00 47.47
C ARG A 128 -24.84 10.48 46.21
N LEU A 129 -25.95 9.82 45.89
CA LEU A 129 -26.82 10.17 44.76
C LEU A 129 -28.13 10.80 45.24
N LEU A 130 -28.74 11.63 44.41
CA LEU A 130 -30.07 12.24 44.59
C LEU A 130 -31.14 11.13 44.64
N LYS A 131 -31.37 10.55 45.83
CA LYS A 131 -32.42 9.58 46.10
C LYS A 131 -33.44 10.19 47.06
N LYS A 132 -34.72 10.10 46.70
CA LYS A 132 -35.83 10.36 47.65
C LYS A 132 -36.09 9.07 48.45
N PRO A 133 -36.33 9.13 49.77
CA PRO A 133 -36.57 10.33 50.58
C PRO A 133 -35.34 10.90 51.31
N GLN A 134 -34.12 10.37 51.12
CA GLN A 134 -32.93 10.73 51.92
C GLN A 134 -32.49 12.21 51.85
N GLY A 135 -32.98 12.99 50.89
CA GLY A 135 -32.73 14.43 50.83
C GLY A 135 -31.32 14.83 50.36
N THR A 136 -30.51 13.90 49.85
CA THR A 136 -29.20 14.18 49.25
C THR A 136 -29.32 15.26 48.17
N THR A 137 -28.43 16.25 48.22
CA THR A 137 -28.34 17.37 47.27
C THR A 137 -27.12 17.21 46.35
N VAL A 138 -27.01 18.05 45.31
CA VAL A 138 -25.80 18.08 44.46
C VAL A 138 -24.58 18.58 45.25
N PHE A 139 -24.78 19.42 46.27
CA PHE A 139 -23.71 19.82 47.20
C PHE A 139 -23.11 18.60 47.91
N ASP A 140 -23.94 17.65 48.33
CA ASP A 140 -23.48 16.42 48.97
C ASP A 140 -22.64 15.54 48.03
N CYS A 141 -23.00 15.47 46.74
CA CYS A 141 -22.19 14.77 45.73
C CYS A 141 -20.79 15.39 45.62
N VAL A 142 -20.71 16.73 45.61
CA VAL A 142 -19.43 17.44 45.52
C VAL A 142 -18.61 17.29 46.80
N ARG A 143 -19.25 17.40 47.97
CA ARG A 143 -18.62 17.13 49.28
C ARG A 143 -17.97 15.75 49.30
N ASP A 144 -18.65 14.73 48.81
CA ASP A 144 -18.11 13.37 48.80
C ASP A 144 -16.89 13.21 47.89
N GLY A 145 -16.91 13.81 46.70
CA GLY A 145 -15.73 13.86 45.83
C GLY A 145 -14.54 14.56 46.48
N ARG A 146 -14.78 15.67 47.18
CA ARG A 146 -13.76 16.41 47.94
C ARG A 146 -13.19 15.59 49.11
N SER A 147 -14.06 14.95 49.89
CA SER A 147 -13.67 14.03 50.97
C SER A 147 -12.81 12.89 50.44
N ALA A 148 -13.12 12.33 49.26
CA ALA A 148 -12.32 11.25 48.66
C ALA A 148 -10.89 11.69 48.30
N VAL A 149 -10.72 12.91 47.77
CA VAL A 149 -9.37 13.46 47.48
C VAL A 149 -8.60 13.70 48.78
N ARG A 150 -9.25 14.25 49.81
CA ARG A 150 -8.63 14.43 51.14
C ARG A 150 -8.20 13.12 51.74
N TYR A 151 -9.10 12.13 51.74
CA TYR A 151 -8.81 10.80 52.27
C TYR A 151 -7.56 10.20 51.60
N LEU A 152 -7.51 10.25 50.26
CA LEU A 152 -6.37 9.73 49.50
C LEU A 152 -5.07 10.46 49.83
N ARG A 153 -5.13 11.79 50.01
CA ARG A 153 -3.97 12.61 50.38
C ARG A 153 -3.50 12.36 51.81
N GLN A 154 -4.43 12.17 52.75
CA GLN A 154 -4.14 11.89 54.16
C GLN A 154 -3.57 10.48 54.36
N HIS A 155 -4.00 9.51 53.56
CA HIS A 155 -3.56 8.11 53.62
C HIS A 155 -2.56 7.76 52.52
N ALA A 156 -1.87 8.76 51.95
CA ALA A 156 -1.02 8.57 50.77
C ALA A 156 0.09 7.53 50.99
N ASP A 157 0.71 7.52 52.18
CA ASP A 157 1.75 6.55 52.52
C ASP A 157 1.21 5.11 52.64
N GLU A 158 0.00 4.94 53.16
CA GLU A 158 -0.65 3.62 53.24
C GLU A 158 -1.08 3.11 51.86
N MET A 159 -1.38 4.04 50.95
CA MET A 159 -1.82 3.79 49.59
C MET A 159 -0.65 3.74 48.59
N GLY A 160 0.60 3.98 49.01
CA GLY A 160 1.76 4.03 48.10
C GLY A 160 1.66 5.14 47.05
N VAL A 161 1.04 6.27 47.42
CA VAL A 161 0.74 7.42 46.55
C VAL A 161 1.62 8.60 46.94
N ASP A 162 2.02 9.38 45.94
CA ASP A 162 2.57 10.72 46.16
C ASP A 162 1.41 11.72 46.38
N PRO A 163 1.26 12.35 47.56
CA PRO A 163 0.19 13.30 47.85
C PRO A 163 0.23 14.58 47.00
N LYS A 164 1.29 14.77 46.21
CA LYS A 164 1.47 15.85 45.22
C LYS A 164 1.25 15.39 43.76
N LYS A 165 0.76 14.17 43.55
CA LYS A 165 0.48 13.62 42.22
C LYS A 165 -0.88 12.93 42.14
N ILE A 166 -1.92 13.59 42.63
CA ILE A 166 -3.30 13.11 42.60
C ILE A 166 -4.04 13.73 41.41
N VAL A 167 -4.29 12.92 40.39
CA VAL A 167 -5.15 13.28 39.26
C VAL A 167 -6.59 12.94 39.60
N VAL A 168 -7.49 13.91 39.42
CA VAL A 168 -8.93 13.66 39.54
C VAL A 168 -9.58 13.77 38.17
N ALA A 169 -10.38 12.77 37.84
CA ALA A 169 -11.05 12.63 36.57
C ALA A 169 -12.55 12.41 36.77
N GLY A 170 -13.36 12.69 35.76
CA GLY A 170 -14.77 12.37 35.86
C GLY A 170 -15.56 12.44 34.56
N CYS A 171 -16.63 11.67 34.50
CA CYS A 171 -17.54 11.59 33.35
C CYS A 171 -18.85 12.33 33.64
N SER A 172 -19.32 13.23 32.75
CA SER A 172 -20.64 13.88 32.89
C SER A 172 -20.83 14.54 34.27
N ALA A 173 -21.85 14.17 35.04
CA ALA A 173 -22.04 14.62 36.43
C ALA A 173 -20.86 14.29 37.36
N GLY A 174 -20.13 13.18 37.14
CA GLY A 174 -18.89 12.89 37.84
C GLY A 174 -17.75 13.82 37.45
N GLY A 175 -17.75 14.31 36.20
CA GLY A 175 -16.85 15.39 35.76
C GLY A 175 -17.12 16.71 36.47
N HIS A 176 -18.38 16.99 36.81
CA HIS A 176 -18.73 18.12 37.67
C HIS A 176 -18.26 17.96 39.12
N VAL A 177 -18.40 16.77 39.69
CA VAL A 177 -17.86 16.47 41.04
C VAL A 177 -16.33 16.59 41.04
N ALA A 178 -15.66 16.07 40.01
CA ALA A 178 -14.21 16.22 39.81
C ALA A 178 -13.78 17.69 39.73
N ALA A 179 -14.47 18.48 38.91
CA ALA A 179 -14.25 19.92 38.81
C ALA A 179 -14.53 20.63 40.14
N GLY A 180 -15.55 20.22 40.89
CA GLY A 180 -15.87 20.77 42.21
C GLY A 180 -14.77 20.60 43.26
N ALA A 181 -13.91 19.59 43.12
CA ALA A 181 -12.73 19.42 43.98
C ALA A 181 -11.64 20.47 43.72
N ALA A 182 -11.50 20.93 42.48
CA ALA A 182 -10.53 21.95 42.10
C ALA A 182 -11.07 23.39 42.22
N LEU A 183 -12.33 23.60 41.84
CA LEU A 183 -12.85 24.95 41.61
C LEU A 183 -13.66 25.52 42.79
N PHE A 184 -14.49 24.73 43.46
CA PHE A 184 -15.40 25.32 44.47
C PHE A 184 -14.69 25.57 45.79
N VAL A 185 -15.08 26.67 46.44
CA VAL A 185 -14.66 27.05 47.79
C VAL A 185 -15.89 26.96 48.71
N ASP A 186 -15.66 26.68 50.00
CA ASP A 186 -16.71 26.61 51.03
C ASP A 186 -17.83 25.56 50.80
N VAL A 187 -17.58 24.55 49.95
CA VAL A 187 -18.46 23.39 49.70
C VAL A 187 -17.94 22.13 50.40
N ASP A 188 -17.25 22.29 51.52
CA ASP A 188 -16.69 21.18 52.28
C ASP A 188 -17.74 20.45 53.12
N ASP A 189 -17.46 19.18 53.42
CA ASP A 189 -18.22 18.45 54.42
C ASP A 189 -17.76 18.91 55.81
N PRO A 190 -18.67 19.26 56.74
CA PRO A 190 -18.26 19.69 58.08
C PRO A 190 -17.44 18.66 58.86
N ALA A 191 -17.51 17.38 58.48
CA ALA A 191 -16.73 16.31 59.10
C ALA A 191 -15.30 16.15 58.53
N ASP A 192 -14.97 16.83 57.43
CA ASP A 192 -13.65 16.73 56.81
C ASP A 192 -12.59 17.52 57.58
N ASP A 193 -11.37 16.97 57.68
CA ASP A 193 -10.19 17.73 58.08
C ASP A 193 -9.75 18.66 56.92
N THR A 194 -10.17 19.92 57.01
CA THR A 194 -9.90 20.93 55.99
C THR A 194 -8.45 21.43 55.97
N SER A 195 -7.61 21.03 56.94
CA SER A 195 -6.16 21.27 56.86
C SER A 195 -5.52 20.43 55.74
N VAL A 196 -6.16 19.34 55.32
CA VAL A 196 -5.79 18.55 54.15
C VAL A 196 -6.50 19.13 52.92
N SER A 197 -5.70 19.51 51.91
CA SER A 197 -6.24 20.02 50.65
C SER A 197 -7.10 18.97 49.94
N CYS A 198 -8.20 19.40 49.34
CA CYS A 198 -9.01 18.60 48.40
C CYS A 198 -8.71 18.93 46.93
N VAL A 199 -7.82 19.89 46.66
CA VAL A 199 -7.50 20.34 45.29
C VAL A 199 -6.65 19.27 44.60
N PRO A 200 -7.03 18.77 43.42
CA PRO A 200 -6.21 17.81 42.68
C PRO A 200 -4.98 18.47 42.08
N ASP A 201 -3.95 17.68 41.78
CA ASP A 201 -2.72 18.16 41.14
C ASP A 201 -2.87 18.25 39.61
N ALA A 202 -3.86 17.54 39.03
CA ALA A 202 -4.32 17.70 37.64
C ALA A 202 -5.78 17.25 37.49
N LEU A 203 -6.49 17.79 36.49
CA LEU A 203 -7.91 17.54 36.25
C LEU A 203 -8.17 16.97 34.84
N VAL A 204 -8.98 15.91 34.74
CA VAL A 204 -9.31 15.25 33.46
C VAL A 204 -10.82 15.08 33.32
N LEU A 205 -11.43 15.78 32.37
CA LEU A 205 -12.89 15.86 32.28
C LEU A 205 -13.42 15.23 31.00
N TYR A 206 -14.27 14.21 31.12
CA TYR A 206 -14.91 13.52 30.00
C TYR A 206 -16.38 13.94 29.89
N TYR A 207 -16.72 14.65 28.81
CA TYR A 207 -18.04 15.26 28.54
C TYR A 207 -18.71 15.81 29.82
N PRO A 208 -18.00 16.67 30.59
CA PRO A 208 -18.41 17.10 31.92
C PRO A 208 -19.66 18.00 31.91
N VAL A 209 -20.35 18.04 33.05
CA VAL A 209 -21.22 19.18 33.36
C VAL A 209 -20.35 20.35 33.84
N ILE A 210 -20.42 21.49 33.14
CA ILE A 210 -19.54 22.67 33.36
C ILE A 210 -20.34 23.95 33.59
N ASP A 211 -21.42 24.13 32.83
CA ASP A 211 -22.39 25.18 33.05
C ASP A 211 -23.63 24.56 33.70
N THR A 212 -23.99 25.03 34.90
CA THR A 212 -25.19 24.59 35.63
C THR A 212 -26.32 25.61 35.58
N SER A 213 -26.19 26.65 34.74
CA SER A 213 -27.24 27.64 34.45
C SER A 213 -28.42 27.03 33.69
N THR A 214 -29.40 27.86 33.37
CA THR A 214 -30.51 27.48 32.49
C THR A 214 -30.08 27.14 31.06
N ALA A 215 -28.90 27.62 30.61
CA ALA A 215 -28.34 27.29 29.31
C ALA A 215 -27.52 25.99 29.33
N GLY A 216 -27.14 25.51 30.52
CA GLY A 216 -26.38 24.28 30.74
C GLY A 216 -27.22 23.13 31.29
N TYR A 217 -26.64 22.36 32.20
CA TYR A 217 -27.28 21.18 32.80
C TYR A 217 -27.20 21.20 34.32
N GLY A 218 -28.32 20.89 34.98
CA GLY A 218 -28.37 20.71 36.44
C GLY A 218 -29.09 21.81 37.22
N GLN A 219 -29.43 22.94 36.60
CA GLN A 219 -30.13 24.06 37.28
C GLN A 219 -31.37 23.57 38.05
N LYS A 220 -32.24 22.77 37.41
CA LYS A 220 -33.45 22.22 38.05
C LYS A 220 -33.17 21.30 39.24
N LYS A 221 -31.98 20.70 39.30
CA LYS A 221 -31.57 19.79 40.38
C LYS A 221 -30.88 20.53 41.53
N ILE A 222 -30.21 21.64 41.24
CA ILE A 222 -29.48 22.45 42.23
C ILE A 222 -30.37 23.54 42.82
N GLY A 223 -31.25 24.15 42.03
CA GLY A 223 -32.16 25.21 42.47
C GLY A 223 -31.57 26.61 42.33
N ALA A 224 -31.93 27.51 43.27
CA ALA A 224 -31.52 28.91 43.24
C ALA A 224 -30.00 29.08 43.33
N ASP A 225 -29.31 28.15 44.00
CA ASP A 225 -27.87 28.20 44.26
C ASP A 225 -27.01 27.59 43.15
N TRP A 226 -27.54 27.43 41.93
CA TRP A 226 -26.83 26.79 40.81
C TRP A 226 -25.46 27.42 40.52
N GLN A 227 -25.32 28.74 40.69
CA GLN A 227 -24.06 29.47 40.49
C GLN A 227 -22.95 28.99 41.43
N GLN A 228 -23.27 28.58 42.66
CA GLN A 228 -22.28 28.07 43.61
C GLN A 228 -21.65 26.75 43.14
N LEU A 229 -22.36 26.00 42.29
CA LEU A 229 -21.91 24.72 41.75
C LEU A 229 -21.73 24.78 40.23
N SER A 230 -21.39 25.92 39.64
CA SER A 230 -21.15 26.02 38.18
C SER A 230 -19.65 26.17 37.88
N PRO A 231 -18.94 25.13 37.41
CA PRO A 231 -17.49 25.23 37.17
C PRO A 231 -17.02 26.45 36.37
N VAL A 232 -17.72 26.81 35.28
CA VAL A 232 -17.37 28.02 34.48
C VAL A 232 -17.39 29.31 35.30
N HIS A 233 -18.31 29.47 36.25
CA HIS A 233 -18.42 30.68 37.07
C HIS A 233 -17.38 30.77 38.21
N HIS A 234 -16.53 29.76 38.38
CA HIS A 234 -15.51 29.70 39.45
C HIS A 234 -14.07 29.66 38.92
N VAL A 235 -13.89 29.92 37.62
CA VAL A 235 -12.55 30.01 37.02
C VAL A 235 -11.78 31.19 37.61
N ARG A 236 -10.56 30.92 38.07
CA ARG A 236 -9.62 31.89 38.65
C ARG A 236 -8.19 31.46 38.34
N ARG A 237 -7.19 32.27 38.70
CA ARG A 237 -5.77 31.89 38.57
C ARG A 237 -5.42 30.71 39.47
N ASP A 238 -4.29 30.07 39.17
CA ASP A 238 -3.67 28.99 39.96
C ASP A 238 -4.55 27.74 40.09
N LEU A 239 -5.37 27.47 39.06
CA LEU A 239 -6.12 26.22 38.98
C LEU A 239 -5.26 25.08 38.39
N PRO A 240 -5.53 23.82 38.77
CA PRO A 240 -4.76 22.68 38.28
C PRO A 240 -4.79 22.56 36.75
N PRO A 241 -3.71 22.06 36.12
CA PRO A 241 -3.72 21.73 34.71
C PRO A 241 -4.92 20.86 34.36
N THR A 242 -5.68 21.24 33.34
CA THR A 242 -6.95 20.60 33.00
C THR A 242 -7.01 20.15 31.54
N ILE A 243 -7.43 18.92 31.26
CA ILE A 243 -7.81 18.47 29.91
C ILE A 243 -9.29 18.09 29.85
N ILE A 244 -9.96 18.49 28.77
CA ILE A 244 -11.40 18.33 28.58
C ILE A 244 -11.66 17.60 27.26
N PHE A 245 -12.49 16.55 27.28
CA PHE A 245 -12.95 15.83 26.09
C PHE A 245 -14.44 16.09 25.90
N HIS A 246 -14.84 16.73 24.81
CA HIS A 246 -16.24 17.12 24.63
C HIS A 246 -16.72 16.99 23.18
N GLY A 247 -17.92 16.46 23.00
CA GLY A 247 -18.53 16.31 21.68
C GLY A 247 -19.31 17.58 21.27
N THR A 248 -19.14 18.03 20.03
CA THR A 248 -19.81 19.23 19.51
C THR A 248 -21.31 19.03 19.28
N GLY A 249 -21.75 17.77 19.16
CA GLY A 249 -23.17 17.37 19.08
C GLY A 249 -23.83 17.07 20.43
N ASP A 250 -23.15 17.35 21.55
CA ASP A 250 -23.68 17.07 22.89
C ASP A 250 -24.77 18.09 23.26
N THR A 251 -26.01 17.61 23.35
CA THR A 251 -27.19 18.40 23.74
C THR A 251 -27.60 18.21 25.21
N VAL A 252 -26.96 17.28 25.93
CA VAL A 252 -27.24 17.01 27.35
C VAL A 252 -26.37 17.91 28.23
N THR A 253 -25.07 17.92 27.96
CA THR A 253 -24.12 18.88 28.54
C THR A 253 -23.59 19.75 27.40
N PRO A 254 -24.23 20.90 27.11
CA PRO A 254 -23.94 21.66 25.91
C PRO A 254 -22.45 22.01 25.75
N TYR A 255 -21.90 21.72 24.57
CA TYR A 255 -20.50 21.99 24.22
C TYR A 255 -20.06 23.45 24.47
N ALA A 256 -21.01 24.40 24.34
CA ALA A 256 -20.78 25.81 24.62
C ALA A 256 -20.24 26.07 26.03
N GLY A 257 -20.65 25.28 27.03
CA GLY A 257 -20.13 25.38 28.40
C GLY A 257 -18.65 24.99 28.48
N ALA A 258 -18.25 23.87 27.86
CA ALA A 258 -16.87 23.43 27.83
C ALA A 258 -15.95 24.40 27.06
N LYS A 259 -16.45 24.95 25.93
CA LYS A 259 -15.74 25.99 25.17
C LYS A 259 -15.51 27.26 25.99
N SER A 260 -16.53 27.73 26.71
CA SER A 260 -16.44 28.94 27.53
C SER A 260 -15.49 28.73 28.72
N PHE A 261 -15.61 27.60 29.42
CA PHE A 261 -14.69 27.24 30.50
C PHE A 261 -13.23 27.15 30.04
N HIS A 262 -12.96 26.52 28.89
CA HIS A 262 -11.61 26.48 28.34
C HIS A 262 -11.07 27.87 28.03
N ALA A 263 -11.87 28.74 27.40
CA ALA A 263 -11.49 30.11 27.12
C ALA A 263 -11.16 30.89 28.41
N GLU A 264 -12.05 30.85 29.40
CA GLU A 264 -11.83 31.52 30.69
C GLU A 264 -10.60 30.99 31.44
N MET A 265 -10.38 29.66 31.40
CA MET A 265 -9.18 29.06 32.02
C MET A 265 -7.91 29.61 31.38
N ARG A 266 -7.87 29.73 30.05
CA ARG A 266 -6.74 30.28 29.30
C ARG A 266 -6.56 31.78 29.54
N ASP A 267 -7.64 32.54 29.57
CA ASP A 267 -7.61 33.99 29.83
C ASP A 267 -7.09 34.33 31.24
N MET A 268 -7.38 33.46 32.22
CA MET A 268 -6.82 33.56 33.57
C MET A 268 -5.38 33.02 33.69
N GLY A 269 -4.78 32.54 32.60
CA GLY A 269 -3.40 32.05 32.56
C GLY A 269 -3.23 30.60 33.03
N ASN A 270 -4.32 29.84 33.20
CA ASN A 270 -4.24 28.44 33.57
C ASN A 270 -3.91 27.54 32.36
N ASP A 271 -3.34 26.38 32.67
CA ASP A 271 -3.10 25.33 31.69
C ASP A 271 -4.38 24.52 31.45
N CYS A 272 -4.98 24.69 30.27
CA CYS A 272 -6.22 24.02 29.90
C CYS A 272 -6.19 23.56 28.44
N GLU A 273 -6.50 22.30 28.18
CA GLU A 273 -6.60 21.70 26.85
C GLU A 273 -8.05 21.26 26.59
N LEU A 274 -8.61 21.63 25.43
CA LEU A 274 -9.96 21.20 25.00
C LEU A 274 -9.87 20.35 23.74
N VAL A 275 -10.13 19.06 23.90
CA VAL A 275 -10.22 18.07 22.82
C VAL A 275 -11.68 17.96 22.39
N SER A 276 -11.96 18.44 21.18
CA SER A 276 -13.32 18.47 20.62
C SER A 276 -13.53 17.34 19.62
N HIS A 277 -14.68 16.67 19.68
CA HIS A 277 -15.09 15.66 18.69
C HIS A 277 -16.28 16.15 17.87
N ASN A 278 -16.13 16.17 16.54
CA ASN A 278 -17.19 16.59 15.63
C ASN A 278 -18.40 15.65 15.74
N ASP A 279 -19.60 16.21 15.86
CA ASP A 279 -20.88 15.49 15.97
C ASP A 279 -21.02 14.53 17.17
N GLY A 280 -20.04 14.52 18.07
CA GLY A 280 -20.06 13.68 19.26
C GLY A 280 -21.24 14.02 20.18
N ILE A 281 -22.13 13.04 20.40
CA ILE A 281 -23.24 13.17 21.34
C ILE A 281 -22.80 12.94 22.80
N HIS A 282 -23.70 13.15 23.76
CA HIS A 282 -23.37 12.92 25.17
C HIS A 282 -22.91 11.49 25.44
N GLY A 283 -21.72 11.35 26.06
CA GLY A 283 -21.14 10.04 26.34
C GLY A 283 -20.58 9.31 25.11
N TYR A 284 -20.26 10.02 24.01
CA TYR A 284 -19.74 9.43 22.77
C TYR A 284 -18.62 8.40 22.95
N LEU A 285 -17.71 8.61 23.93
CA LEU A 285 -16.64 7.65 24.26
C LEU A 285 -17.16 6.27 24.69
N ILE A 286 -18.39 6.16 25.19
CA ILE A 286 -18.98 4.89 25.66
C ILE A 286 -19.50 4.06 24.47
N PHE A 287 -19.82 4.71 23.36
CA PHE A 287 -20.40 4.07 22.18
C PHE A 287 -19.36 3.59 21.17
N GLU A 288 -18.14 4.14 21.20
CA GLU A 288 -17.09 3.84 20.22
C GLU A 288 -15.73 3.61 20.91
N LEU A 289 -15.23 2.37 20.88
CA LEU A 289 -13.96 1.99 21.49
C LEU A 289 -12.76 2.80 20.95
N PRO A 290 -12.63 3.08 19.64
CA PRO A 290 -11.51 3.88 19.14
C PRO A 290 -11.46 5.29 19.75
N LEU A 291 -12.63 5.91 19.98
CA LEU A 291 -12.71 7.24 20.59
C LEU A 291 -12.34 7.19 22.08
N PHE A 292 -12.78 6.15 22.79
CA PHE A 292 -12.32 5.89 24.16
C PHE A 292 -10.80 5.73 24.22
N GLU A 293 -10.21 4.94 23.33
CA GLU A 293 -8.77 4.71 23.28
C GLU A 293 -7.97 6.00 22.97
N ASP A 294 -8.42 6.81 22.01
CA ASP A 294 -7.82 8.13 21.70
C ASP A 294 -7.89 9.07 22.93
N ALA A 295 -9.03 9.11 23.62
CA ALA A 295 -9.17 9.91 24.83
C ALA A 295 -8.22 9.44 25.96
N MET A 296 -8.04 8.13 26.12
CA MET A 296 -7.10 7.58 27.11
C MET A 296 -5.64 7.93 26.75
N GLN A 297 -5.27 7.82 25.47
CA GLN A 297 -3.92 8.13 25.00
C GLN A 297 -3.60 9.62 25.16
N ARG A 298 -4.53 10.51 24.80
CA ARG A 298 -4.37 11.97 25.00
C ARG A 298 -4.28 12.33 26.47
N THR A 299 -5.09 11.69 27.32
CA THR A 299 -4.99 11.85 28.77
C THR A 299 -3.61 11.39 29.27
N GLN A 300 -3.10 10.24 28.80
CA GLN A 300 -1.76 9.78 29.16
C GLN A 300 -0.68 10.78 28.73
N GLN A 301 -0.75 11.32 27.51
CA GLN A 301 0.21 12.32 27.01
C GLN A 301 0.18 13.59 27.86
N PHE A 302 -1.03 14.09 28.15
CA PHE A 302 -1.25 15.24 29.02
C PHE A 302 -0.60 15.04 30.41
N LEU A 303 -0.79 13.85 31.01
CA LEU A 303 -0.23 13.50 32.31
C LEU A 303 1.28 13.25 32.27
N ALA A 304 1.79 12.61 31.21
CA ALA A 304 3.22 12.34 31.04
C ALA A 304 4.03 13.64 30.87
N ALA A 305 3.52 14.59 30.08
CA ALA A 305 4.13 15.92 29.90
C ALA A 305 4.30 16.68 31.23
N ARG A 306 3.49 16.31 32.24
CA ARG A 306 3.47 16.92 33.58
C ARG A 306 4.03 15.98 34.66
N SER A 307 4.79 14.95 34.25
CA SER A 307 5.48 14.01 35.16
C SER A 307 4.58 13.22 36.11
N PHE A 308 3.29 13.05 35.77
CA PHE A 308 2.38 12.15 36.47
C PHE A 308 2.55 10.68 36.04
N VAL A 309 3.13 10.43 34.85
CA VAL A 309 3.51 9.10 34.38
C VAL A 309 5.01 9.11 34.10
N SER A 310 5.77 8.14 34.62
CA SER A 310 7.24 8.12 34.44
C SER A 310 7.60 7.86 32.97
N ALA A 311 8.57 8.61 32.41
CA ALA A 311 9.04 8.45 31.04
C ALA A 311 9.56 7.03 30.73
N LYS A 312 10.16 6.37 31.74
CA LYS A 312 10.64 4.98 31.63
C LYS A 312 9.47 3.99 31.49
N THR A 313 8.38 4.18 32.24
CA THR A 313 7.14 3.40 32.07
C THR A 313 6.36 3.79 30.83
N ALA A 314 6.41 5.05 30.39
CA ALA A 314 5.76 5.48 29.16
C ALA A 314 6.50 4.91 27.93
N GLU A 315 7.83 4.80 27.95
CA GLU A 315 8.59 4.08 26.92
C GLU A 315 8.30 2.58 26.99
N THR A 316 8.42 1.90 28.14
CA THR A 316 8.20 0.43 28.20
C THR A 316 6.72 0.02 28.04
N ALA A 317 5.74 0.87 28.43
CA ALA A 317 4.30 0.60 28.27
C ALA A 317 3.72 1.10 26.92
N SER A 318 4.35 2.09 26.26
CA SER A 318 3.97 2.50 24.89
C SER A 318 4.73 1.76 23.80
N GLN A 319 5.91 1.19 24.10
CA GLN A 319 6.62 0.26 23.21
C GLN A 319 5.92 -1.11 23.14
N SER A 320 5.04 -1.46 24.09
CA SER A 320 4.57 -2.84 24.30
C SER A 320 3.14 -3.16 23.87
N ARG A 321 2.40 -2.26 23.22
CA ARG A 321 1.11 -2.64 22.60
C ARG A 321 1.24 -2.76 21.09
N VAL A 322 1.87 -3.86 20.69
CA VAL A 322 1.71 -4.40 19.35
C VAL A 322 0.23 -4.69 19.14
N SER A 323 -0.37 -4.10 18.11
CA SER A 323 -1.74 -4.43 17.71
C SER A 323 -1.83 -5.94 17.48
N PRO A 324 -2.85 -6.66 17.98
CA PRO A 324 -2.99 -8.08 17.68
C PRO A 324 -3.03 -8.31 16.17
N PHE A 325 -2.24 -9.28 15.70
CA PHE A 325 -2.38 -9.76 14.33
C PHE A 325 -3.70 -10.54 14.25
N ARG A 326 -4.64 -10.11 13.40
CA ARG A 326 -6.01 -10.68 13.36
C ARG A 326 -6.06 -12.07 12.72
N LYS A 327 -5.41 -13.08 13.31
CA LYS A 327 -5.40 -14.48 12.83
C LYS A 327 -6.82 -15.01 12.56
N ALA A 328 -7.76 -14.74 13.47
CA ALA A 328 -9.17 -15.14 13.31
C ALA A 328 -9.89 -14.46 12.13
N ALA A 329 -9.44 -13.28 11.67
CA ALA A 329 -10.00 -12.65 10.47
C ALA A 329 -9.42 -13.25 9.17
N LEU A 330 -8.35 -14.02 9.28
CA LEU A 330 -7.76 -14.79 8.19
C LEU A 330 -8.37 -16.18 8.07
N GLU A 331 -9.07 -16.64 9.11
CA GLU A 331 -9.82 -17.89 9.07
C GLU A 331 -11.00 -17.75 8.09
N PRO A 332 -11.27 -18.77 7.26
CA PRO A 332 -12.35 -18.70 6.28
C PRO A 332 -13.73 -18.67 6.98
N THR A 333 -14.30 -17.47 7.20
CA THR A 333 -15.59 -17.27 7.90
C THR A 333 -16.87 -17.62 7.10
N ASP A 334 -16.72 -18.18 5.90
CA ASP A 334 -17.71 -18.82 5.00
C ASP A 334 -18.77 -17.97 4.24
N ARG A 335 -18.92 -18.26 2.92
CA ARG A 335 -20.16 -18.29 2.08
C ARG A 335 -19.92 -18.54 0.56
N ASP A 336 -18.71 -18.30 0.01
CA ASP A 336 -18.41 -18.42 -1.44
C ASP A 336 -17.32 -19.49 -1.74
N GLY A 337 -17.64 -20.43 -2.64
CA GLY A 337 -16.75 -21.50 -3.07
C GLY A 337 -15.50 -21.04 -3.81
N ARG A 338 -15.58 -19.99 -4.65
CA ARG A 338 -14.44 -19.51 -5.43
C ARG A 338 -13.38 -18.85 -4.56
N LYS A 339 -13.82 -18.08 -3.56
CA LYS A 339 -12.92 -17.43 -2.61
C LYS A 339 -12.13 -18.45 -1.78
N ARG A 340 -12.81 -19.50 -1.29
CA ARG A 340 -12.14 -20.63 -0.61
C ARG A 340 -11.13 -21.30 -1.52
N GLU A 341 -11.48 -21.50 -2.79
CA GLU A 341 -10.56 -22.06 -3.78
C GLU A 341 -9.30 -21.18 -3.95
N LEU A 342 -9.46 -19.87 -4.09
CA LEU A 342 -8.33 -18.92 -4.21
C LEU A 342 -7.43 -18.95 -2.98
N LEU A 343 -7.99 -18.87 -1.76
CA LEU A 343 -7.23 -18.93 -0.51
C LEU A 343 -6.42 -20.24 -0.42
N GLN A 344 -7.06 -21.36 -0.76
CA GLN A 344 -6.40 -22.66 -0.81
C GLN A 344 -5.22 -22.64 -1.81
N GLN A 345 -5.45 -22.14 -3.02
CA GLN A 345 -4.43 -22.15 -4.05
C GLN A 345 -3.26 -21.22 -3.74
N TYR A 346 -3.49 -20.03 -3.18
CA TYR A 346 -2.41 -19.15 -2.71
C TYR A 346 -1.54 -19.84 -1.66
N TYR A 347 -2.18 -20.54 -0.73
CA TYR A 347 -1.46 -21.27 0.31
C TYR A 347 -0.64 -22.44 -0.27
N GLU A 348 -1.19 -23.22 -1.20
CA GLU A 348 -0.46 -24.29 -1.91
C GLU A 348 0.77 -23.75 -2.65
N SER A 349 0.62 -22.61 -3.33
CA SER A 349 1.73 -21.91 -3.99
C SER A 349 2.83 -21.47 -3.00
N LEU A 350 2.45 -21.02 -1.81
CA LEU A 350 3.37 -20.60 -0.75
C LEU A 350 4.05 -21.78 -0.07
N GLU A 351 3.33 -22.88 0.17
CA GLU A 351 3.87 -24.13 0.70
C GLU A 351 4.95 -24.69 -0.22
N HIS A 352 4.71 -24.67 -1.54
CA HIS A 352 5.67 -25.12 -2.53
C HIS A 352 6.98 -24.35 -2.44
N TRP A 353 6.91 -23.01 -2.35
CA TRP A 353 8.09 -22.17 -2.16
C TRP A 353 8.74 -22.39 -0.79
N GLY A 354 7.93 -22.55 0.25
CA GLY A 354 8.36 -22.90 1.61
C GLY A 354 9.26 -24.13 1.60
N ARG A 355 8.85 -25.23 0.96
CA ARG A 355 9.69 -26.43 0.82
C ARG A 355 11.04 -26.13 0.21
N VAL A 356 11.11 -25.33 -0.86
CA VAL A 356 12.38 -24.95 -1.51
C VAL A 356 13.28 -24.18 -0.54
N VAL A 357 12.72 -23.20 0.16
CA VAL A 357 13.49 -22.33 1.07
C VAL A 357 14.03 -23.05 2.28
N ARG A 358 13.24 -23.98 2.85
CA ARG A 358 13.68 -24.79 3.99
C ARG A 358 14.93 -25.62 3.68
N THR A 359 15.12 -26.06 2.42
CA THR A 359 16.36 -26.73 1.99
C THR A 359 17.61 -25.84 2.00
N ARG A 360 17.44 -24.52 2.17
CA ARG A 360 18.51 -23.51 2.11
C ARG A 360 18.82 -22.87 3.46
N VAL A 361 17.98 -23.10 4.47
CA VAL A 361 18.18 -22.61 5.82
C VAL A 361 19.39 -23.30 6.46
N LYS A 362 20.28 -22.50 7.05
CA LYS A 362 21.52 -22.96 7.71
C LYS A 362 21.56 -22.43 9.13
N ALA A 363 22.22 -23.18 10.02
CA ALA A 363 22.57 -22.69 11.35
C ALA A 363 23.67 -21.62 11.26
N VAL A 364 23.59 -20.61 12.12
CA VAL A 364 24.67 -19.63 12.30
C VAL A 364 25.76 -20.25 13.20
N PRO A 365 27.04 -20.25 12.79
CA PRO A 365 28.13 -20.76 13.62
C PRO A 365 28.15 -20.08 15.01
N ASP A 366 28.39 -20.88 16.05
CA ASP A 366 28.54 -20.44 17.45
C ASP A 366 27.34 -19.68 18.05
N LYS A 367 26.17 -19.72 17.40
CA LYS A 367 24.92 -19.12 17.89
C LYS A 367 23.77 -20.12 17.85
N PRO A 368 23.58 -20.92 18.92
CA PRO A 368 22.52 -21.91 19.00
C PRO A 368 21.13 -21.29 18.74
N GLY A 369 20.33 -21.94 17.89
CA GLY A 369 18.98 -21.49 17.54
C GLY A 369 18.92 -20.35 16.52
N TRP A 370 20.05 -19.79 16.06
CA TRP A 370 20.08 -18.75 15.03
C TRP A 370 20.23 -19.39 13.65
N LYS A 371 19.51 -18.85 12.66
CA LYS A 371 19.49 -19.39 11.30
C LYS A 371 19.63 -18.28 10.25
N TYR A 372 20.12 -18.62 9.07
CA TYR A 372 20.26 -17.71 7.93
C TYR A 372 20.21 -18.47 6.60
N ILE A 373 20.08 -17.75 5.48
CA ILE A 373 20.07 -18.33 4.12
C ILE A 373 21.24 -17.83 3.25
N GLY A 374 21.69 -16.59 3.48
CA GLY A 374 22.57 -15.81 2.62
C GLY A 374 23.86 -16.46 2.13
N ARG A 375 24.42 -15.87 1.07
CA ARG A 375 25.76 -16.20 0.56
C ARG A 375 26.77 -15.22 1.16
N LEU A 376 27.82 -15.76 1.80
CA LEU A 376 28.95 -14.98 2.30
C LEU A 376 29.50 -14.07 1.18
N GLY A 377 29.43 -12.75 1.36
CA GLY A 377 30.03 -11.78 0.43
C GLY A 377 29.49 -10.35 0.55
N ASN A 378 28.17 -10.16 0.47
CA ASN A 378 27.51 -8.84 0.50
C ASN A 378 26.30 -8.81 1.44
N VAL A 379 26.07 -7.66 2.11
CA VAL A 379 24.97 -7.46 3.08
C VAL A 379 23.61 -7.75 2.47
N GLU A 380 23.37 -7.25 1.27
CA GLU A 380 22.13 -7.45 0.54
C GLU A 380 21.78 -8.94 0.34
N ASP A 381 22.78 -9.76 0.01
CA ASP A 381 22.62 -11.21 -0.18
C ASP A 381 22.38 -11.95 1.13
N ASP A 382 22.84 -11.38 2.24
CA ASP A 382 22.68 -11.95 3.58
C ASP A 382 21.30 -11.64 4.16
N VAL A 383 20.73 -10.47 3.84
CA VAL A 383 19.51 -9.96 4.48
C VAL A 383 18.26 -10.21 3.63
N ARG A 384 18.26 -9.83 2.35
CA ARG A 384 17.04 -9.84 1.51
C ARG A 384 16.39 -11.23 1.42
N PRO A 385 17.09 -12.31 0.97
CA PRO A 385 16.48 -13.63 0.89
C PRO A 385 16.10 -14.20 2.27
N THR A 386 16.87 -13.86 3.31
CA THR A 386 16.60 -14.28 4.70
C THR A 386 15.32 -13.62 5.23
N ALA A 387 15.10 -12.33 4.94
CA ALA A 387 13.92 -11.57 5.37
C ALA A 387 12.64 -12.10 4.70
N TYR A 388 12.66 -12.36 3.39
CA TYR A 388 11.53 -12.95 2.68
C TYR A 388 11.22 -14.37 3.16
N ALA A 389 12.25 -15.18 3.41
CA ALA A 389 12.07 -16.50 4.00
C ALA A 389 11.43 -16.44 5.38
N ALA A 390 11.85 -15.52 6.26
CA ALA A 390 11.26 -15.38 7.58
C ALA A 390 9.75 -15.12 7.49
N MET A 391 9.32 -14.20 6.61
CA MET A 391 7.93 -13.85 6.39
C MET A 391 7.09 -15.00 5.82
N VAL A 392 7.62 -15.80 4.90
CA VAL A 392 6.87 -16.93 4.35
C VAL A 392 6.79 -18.08 5.34
N LEU A 393 7.87 -18.38 6.06
CA LEU A 393 7.86 -19.44 7.06
C LEU A 393 6.97 -19.05 8.25
N SER A 394 6.96 -17.79 8.70
CA SER A 394 5.99 -17.36 9.71
C SER A 394 4.55 -17.47 9.19
N PHE A 395 4.29 -17.10 7.92
CA PHE A 395 2.95 -17.23 7.35
C PHE A 395 2.47 -18.69 7.36
N LEU A 396 3.31 -19.62 6.89
CA LEU A 396 2.97 -21.05 6.85
C LEU A 396 2.82 -21.67 8.25
N ALA A 397 3.49 -21.12 9.26
CA ALA A 397 3.38 -21.58 10.64
C ALA A 397 2.14 -21.04 11.37
N GLU A 398 1.66 -19.85 10.98
CA GLU A 398 0.65 -19.11 11.74
C GLU A 398 -0.72 -19.00 11.05
N CYS A 399 -0.80 -19.19 9.73
CA CYS A 399 -2.04 -19.06 8.95
C CYS A 399 -2.59 -20.41 8.52
N GLU A 400 -3.92 -20.53 8.46
CA GLU A 400 -4.61 -21.76 8.04
C GLU A 400 -5.30 -21.58 6.67
N PRO A 401 -5.09 -22.51 5.72
CA PRO A 401 -5.89 -22.57 4.51
C PRO A 401 -7.24 -23.25 4.77
N PRO A 402 -8.21 -23.14 3.84
CA PRO A 402 -9.50 -23.85 3.94
C PRO A 402 -9.38 -25.38 4.09
N ARG A 403 -8.34 -25.99 3.51
CA ARG A 403 -7.98 -27.40 3.71
C ARG A 403 -6.55 -27.49 4.20
N ALA A 404 -6.37 -27.98 5.42
CA ALA A 404 -5.05 -28.12 6.05
C ALA A 404 -4.09 -28.93 5.17
N LEU A 405 -2.89 -28.39 4.95
CA LEU A 405 -1.79 -29.06 4.24
C LEU A 405 -0.65 -29.48 5.16
N LEU A 406 -0.53 -28.84 6.32
CA LEU A 406 0.54 -29.03 7.29
C LEU A 406 -0.08 -29.40 8.63
N ASP A 407 0.47 -30.44 9.27
CA ASP A 407 0.12 -30.81 10.63
C ASP A 407 0.81 -29.89 11.67
N ASP A 408 0.40 -30.02 12.93
CA ASP A 408 0.91 -29.17 14.02
C ASP A 408 2.42 -29.33 14.24
N ALA A 409 2.96 -30.52 14.02
CA ALA A 409 4.39 -30.80 14.17
C ALA A 409 5.20 -30.10 13.06
N ALA A 410 4.73 -30.15 11.82
CA ALA A 410 5.34 -29.44 10.70
C ALA A 410 5.27 -27.93 10.92
N LYS A 411 4.15 -27.39 11.39
CA LYS A 411 4.01 -25.97 11.73
C LYS A 411 4.97 -25.55 12.85
N ALA A 412 5.11 -26.35 13.90
CA ALA A 412 6.05 -26.10 14.98
C ALA A 412 7.51 -26.04 14.47
N ALA A 413 7.92 -27.00 13.63
CA ALA A 413 9.26 -27.01 13.05
C ALA A 413 9.52 -25.80 12.13
N ILE A 414 8.53 -25.43 11.31
CA ILE A 414 8.60 -24.23 10.44
C ILE A 414 8.69 -22.95 11.28
N ARG A 415 7.93 -22.87 12.39
CA ARG A 415 7.98 -21.75 13.33
C ARG A 415 9.37 -21.58 13.94
N GLU A 416 9.98 -22.66 14.42
CA GLU A 416 11.34 -22.62 14.94
C GLU A 416 12.37 -22.18 13.89
N GLU A 417 12.20 -22.59 12.63
CA GLU A 417 13.01 -22.09 11.52
C GLU A 417 12.85 -20.58 11.31
N SER A 418 11.61 -20.08 11.28
CA SER A 418 11.33 -18.64 11.15
C SER A 418 11.91 -17.83 12.31
N ILE A 419 11.70 -18.25 13.55
CA ILE A 419 12.25 -17.60 14.75
C ILE A 419 13.78 -17.54 14.68
N GLY A 420 14.44 -18.61 14.22
CA GLY A 420 15.89 -18.62 14.04
C GLY A 420 16.38 -17.60 13.02
N LEU A 421 15.65 -17.40 11.92
CA LEU A 421 15.93 -16.34 10.93
C LEU A 421 15.72 -14.95 11.52
N LEU A 422 14.64 -14.75 12.28
CA LEU A 422 14.34 -13.48 12.98
C LEU A 422 15.45 -13.09 13.95
N ARG A 423 16.00 -14.04 14.73
CA ARG A 423 17.13 -13.78 15.63
C ARG A 423 18.35 -13.25 14.89
N TYR A 424 18.70 -13.87 13.77
CA TYR A 424 19.82 -13.42 12.95
C TYR A 424 19.58 -12.02 12.38
N LEU A 425 18.40 -11.78 11.80
CA LEU A 425 18.05 -10.52 11.16
C LEU A 425 18.02 -9.35 12.15
N THR A 426 17.29 -9.49 13.26
CA THR A 426 17.15 -8.41 14.25
C THR A 426 18.48 -8.10 14.93
N ALA A 427 19.26 -9.11 15.31
CA ALA A 427 20.53 -8.91 15.98
C ALA A 427 21.62 -8.34 15.07
N SER A 428 21.62 -8.68 13.77
CA SER A 428 22.60 -8.14 12.81
C SER A 428 22.29 -6.71 12.34
N HIS A 429 21.11 -6.18 12.70
CA HIS A 429 20.70 -4.83 12.33
C HIS A 429 21.42 -3.77 13.18
N VAL A 430 21.71 -2.62 12.59
CA VAL A 430 22.45 -1.50 13.21
C VAL A 430 21.82 -1.02 14.52
N ALA A 431 20.49 -1.02 14.62
CA ALA A 431 19.75 -0.63 15.83
C ALA A 431 20.03 -1.53 17.04
N ASN A 432 20.54 -2.75 16.81
CA ASN A 432 20.91 -3.71 17.85
C ASN A 432 22.43 -3.89 17.97
N GLY A 433 23.23 -3.07 17.27
CA GLY A 433 24.69 -3.03 17.38
C GLY A 433 25.44 -4.21 16.78
N GLY A 434 24.78 -5.07 16.00
CA GLY A 434 25.40 -6.23 15.36
C GLY A 434 25.77 -6.03 13.89
N THR A 435 26.29 -7.11 13.30
CA THR A 435 26.68 -7.18 11.88
C THR A 435 26.22 -8.48 11.25
N CYS A 436 26.09 -8.51 9.92
CA CYS A 436 25.94 -9.73 9.15
C CYS A 436 27.19 -10.63 9.27
N LEU A 437 27.11 -11.86 8.72
CA LEU A 437 28.20 -12.84 8.79
C LEU A 437 29.46 -12.40 8.03
N ASN A 438 29.28 -11.52 7.06
CA ASN A 438 30.38 -10.88 6.32
C ASN A 438 31.04 -9.72 7.09
N GLY A 439 30.65 -9.46 8.34
CA GLY A 439 31.21 -8.40 9.20
C GLY A 439 30.67 -6.99 8.92
N LYS A 440 29.74 -6.82 7.97
CA LYS A 440 29.15 -5.52 7.64
C LYS A 440 27.78 -5.36 8.31
N PRO A 441 27.46 -4.18 8.84
CA PRO A 441 26.14 -3.90 9.40
C PRO A 441 25.06 -3.78 8.31
N TRP A 442 23.78 -3.91 8.69
CA TRP A 442 22.64 -3.59 7.82
C TRP A 442 21.60 -2.73 8.54
N GLY A 443 20.94 -1.85 7.80
CA GLY A 443 19.96 -0.90 8.31
C GLY A 443 20.40 0.54 8.08
N GLY A 444 19.45 1.44 7.84
CA GLY A 444 19.75 2.84 7.49
C GLY A 444 20.19 3.07 6.03
N GLN A 445 20.15 2.04 5.18
CA GLN A 445 20.55 2.14 3.76
C GLN A 445 19.35 2.17 2.80
N TRP A 446 19.61 2.31 1.50
CA TRP A 446 18.62 2.64 0.47
C TRP A 446 17.44 1.65 0.34
N GLN A 447 17.64 0.35 0.62
CA GLN A 447 16.57 -0.67 0.56
C GLN A 447 16.27 -1.36 1.89
N SER A 448 16.88 -0.95 3.00
CA SER A 448 16.66 -1.65 4.28
C SER A 448 15.23 -1.54 4.79
N ALA A 449 14.48 -0.50 4.40
CA ALA A 449 13.07 -0.34 4.73
C ALA A 449 12.21 -1.53 4.23
N LEU A 450 12.50 -2.05 3.04
CA LEU A 450 11.77 -3.17 2.45
C LEU A 450 12.05 -4.48 3.17
N TRP A 451 13.33 -4.73 3.46
CA TRP A 451 13.72 -5.93 4.18
C TRP A 451 13.18 -5.87 5.60
N CYS A 452 13.30 -4.72 6.26
CA CYS A 452 12.73 -4.46 7.58
C CYS A 452 11.21 -4.70 7.59
N ARG A 453 10.47 -4.24 6.58
CA ARG A 453 9.02 -4.50 6.45
C ARG A 453 8.71 -6.00 6.40
N ALA A 454 9.48 -6.79 5.66
CA ALA A 454 9.31 -8.26 5.65
C ALA A 454 9.62 -8.89 7.03
N VAL A 455 10.72 -8.47 7.68
CA VAL A 455 11.07 -8.95 9.04
C VAL A 455 10.01 -8.55 10.07
N ALA A 456 9.50 -7.32 9.98
CA ALA A 456 8.47 -6.79 10.87
C ALA A 456 7.14 -7.52 10.69
N MET A 457 6.77 -7.85 9.45
CA MET A 457 5.58 -8.65 9.18
C MET A 457 5.71 -10.07 9.74
N ALA A 458 6.88 -10.71 9.56
CA ALA A 458 7.16 -12.01 10.15
C ALA A 458 7.10 -11.99 11.69
N THR A 459 7.68 -10.95 12.29
CA THR A 459 7.65 -10.68 13.72
C THR A 459 6.21 -10.51 14.22
N TRP A 460 5.39 -9.76 13.49
CA TRP A 460 4.01 -9.47 13.87
C TRP A 460 3.12 -10.72 13.80
N GLN A 461 3.29 -11.56 12.78
CA GLN A 461 2.55 -12.83 12.64
C GLN A 461 2.84 -13.80 13.80
N SER A 462 4.11 -13.91 14.19
CA SER A 462 4.57 -14.85 15.22
C SER A 462 4.71 -14.24 16.61
N TRP A 463 4.20 -13.03 16.85
CA TRP A 463 4.48 -12.21 18.05
C TRP A 463 4.34 -12.97 19.37
N GLU A 464 3.27 -13.76 19.50
CA GLU A 464 2.92 -14.54 20.70
C GLU A 464 3.90 -15.68 21.01
N HIS A 465 4.73 -16.07 20.03
CA HIS A 465 5.72 -17.15 20.13
C HIS A 465 7.15 -16.65 20.27
N LEU A 466 7.37 -15.33 20.22
CA LEU A 466 8.71 -14.74 20.36
C LEU A 466 9.04 -14.54 21.84
N ASP A 467 10.28 -14.79 22.22
CA ASP A 467 10.77 -14.38 23.54
C ASP A 467 10.94 -12.86 23.65
N GLU A 468 11.00 -12.38 24.90
CA GLU A 468 11.06 -10.95 25.20
C GLU A 468 12.28 -10.26 24.56
N ASP A 469 13.43 -10.94 24.52
CA ASP A 469 14.65 -10.42 23.90
C ASP A 469 14.47 -10.18 22.40
N LEU A 470 13.87 -11.14 21.69
CA LEU A 470 13.60 -11.04 20.26
C LEU A 470 12.51 -10.00 19.97
N GLN A 471 11.46 -9.92 20.79
CA GLN A 471 10.43 -8.87 20.69
C GLN A 471 11.08 -7.48 20.81
N ASN A 472 11.92 -7.27 21.82
CA ASN A 472 12.63 -6.02 22.04
C ASN A 472 13.59 -5.68 20.89
N ALA A 473 14.35 -6.65 20.40
CA ALA A 473 15.27 -6.46 19.27
C ALA A 473 14.52 -6.09 17.99
N ALA A 474 13.37 -6.72 17.73
CA ALA A 474 12.54 -6.40 16.58
C ALA A 474 11.92 -5.00 16.68
N LEU A 475 11.39 -4.61 17.85
CA LEU A 475 10.84 -3.27 18.05
C LEU A 475 11.90 -2.18 17.83
N LYS A 476 13.11 -2.35 18.36
CA LYS A 476 14.23 -1.42 18.12
C LYS A 476 14.53 -1.24 16.63
N MET A 477 14.57 -2.35 15.88
CA MET A 477 14.78 -2.33 14.43
C MET A 477 13.65 -1.61 13.70
N ILE A 478 12.39 -1.93 14.01
CA ILE A 478 11.21 -1.34 13.37
C ILE A 478 11.14 0.16 13.61
N VAL A 479 11.30 0.59 14.87
CA VAL A 479 11.29 2.00 15.26
C VAL A 479 12.41 2.75 14.55
N PHE A 480 13.63 2.22 14.56
CA PHE A 480 14.78 2.82 13.89
C PHE A 480 14.52 3.05 12.40
N GLU A 481 14.02 2.03 11.70
CA GLU A 481 13.76 2.12 10.26
C GLU A 481 12.57 3.03 9.92
N ALA A 482 11.52 3.05 10.74
CA ALA A 482 10.36 3.93 10.56
C ALA A 482 10.70 5.41 10.83
N ASP A 483 11.50 5.70 11.85
CA ASP A 483 11.87 7.08 12.22
C ASP A 483 12.62 7.82 11.11
N ARG A 484 13.39 7.09 10.29
CA ARG A 484 14.12 7.65 9.14
C ARG A 484 13.24 8.46 8.21
N PHE A 485 11.95 8.16 8.16
CA PHE A 485 11.02 8.72 7.18
C PHE A 485 10.07 9.77 7.75
N ILE A 486 10.13 10.07 9.06
CA ILE A 486 9.30 11.13 9.66
C ILE A 486 9.64 12.50 9.04
N GLU A 487 10.94 12.80 8.92
CA GLU A 487 11.46 14.07 8.41
C GLU A 487 12.01 13.94 6.98
N ALA A 488 11.95 12.74 6.38
CA ALA A 488 12.42 12.56 5.02
C ALA A 488 11.44 13.17 4.02
N GLU A 489 12.00 13.79 2.99
CA GLU A 489 11.24 14.32 1.87
C GLU A 489 11.07 13.26 0.78
N PRO A 490 9.90 13.19 0.13
CA PRO A 490 9.72 12.41 -1.09
C PRO A 490 10.79 12.74 -2.13
N LYS A 491 11.23 11.71 -2.85
CA LYS A 491 12.11 11.89 -4.01
C LYS A 491 11.40 12.74 -5.05
N SER A 492 12.15 13.55 -5.79
CA SER A 492 11.61 14.46 -6.79
C SER A 492 12.37 14.37 -8.08
N SER A 493 11.69 13.93 -9.14
CA SER A 493 12.17 14.00 -10.52
C SER A 493 11.08 13.52 -11.47
N VAL A 494 11.11 14.02 -12.71
CA VAL A 494 10.23 13.60 -13.81
C VAL A 494 11.02 13.15 -15.04
N ARG A 495 12.33 12.99 -14.93
CA ARG A 495 13.19 12.56 -16.06
C ARG A 495 14.28 11.65 -15.58
N ASN A 496 14.64 10.68 -16.42
CA ASN A 496 15.64 9.63 -16.20
C ASN A 496 15.34 8.65 -15.07
N ASP A 497 14.92 9.15 -13.93
CA ASP A 497 14.54 8.43 -12.73
C ASP A 497 13.49 9.29 -12.05
N THR A 498 12.25 8.82 -12.02
CA THR A 498 11.12 9.57 -11.46
C THR A 498 11.04 9.52 -9.95
N GLY A 499 11.73 8.61 -9.27
CA GLY A 499 11.59 8.45 -7.81
C GLY A 499 10.26 7.82 -7.36
N ALA A 500 9.39 7.38 -8.27
CA ALA A 500 8.06 6.83 -7.94
C ALA A 500 8.18 5.56 -7.07
N GLU A 501 9.07 4.64 -7.46
CA GLU A 501 9.34 3.40 -6.72
C GLU A 501 9.86 3.74 -5.32
N GLU A 502 10.76 4.72 -5.24
CA GLU A 502 11.36 5.16 -3.99
C GLU A 502 10.38 5.89 -3.07
N ASN A 503 9.33 6.49 -3.59
CA ASN A 503 8.28 7.03 -2.74
C ASN A 503 7.41 5.88 -2.21
N ALA A 504 7.02 4.93 -3.08
CA ALA A 504 6.21 3.78 -2.68
C ALA A 504 6.92 2.88 -1.65
N TRP A 505 8.23 2.64 -1.79
CA TRP A 505 9.01 1.77 -0.90
C TRP A 505 9.22 2.36 0.50
N ASN A 506 9.16 3.69 0.63
CA ASN A 506 9.57 4.43 1.82
C ASN A 506 8.36 4.49 2.74
N ALA A 507 7.18 4.59 2.14
CA ALA A 507 5.90 4.40 2.80
C ALA A 507 5.77 3.01 3.46
N SER A 508 6.49 1.97 3.02
CA SER A 508 6.25 0.59 3.48
C SER A 508 6.50 0.37 4.97
N ILE A 509 7.65 0.78 5.49
CA ILE A 509 7.97 0.53 6.90
C ILE A 509 7.18 1.46 7.83
N VAL A 510 6.91 2.70 7.44
CA VAL A 510 6.09 3.63 8.23
C VAL A 510 4.60 3.29 8.19
N ALA A 511 4.09 2.76 7.07
CA ALA A 511 2.74 2.17 6.98
C ALA A 511 2.62 1.02 7.97
N LEU A 512 3.58 0.08 7.94
CA LEU A 512 3.57 -1.07 8.84
C LEU A 512 3.69 -0.63 10.30
N ALA A 513 4.66 0.21 10.65
CA ALA A 513 4.90 0.64 12.02
C ALA A 513 3.70 1.37 12.62
N SER A 514 3.04 2.26 11.87
CA SER A 514 1.84 2.98 12.34
C SER A 514 0.63 2.06 12.58
N ASN A 515 0.55 0.92 11.90
CA ASN A 515 -0.52 -0.07 12.09
C ASN A 515 -0.16 -1.15 13.13
N MET A 516 1.10 -1.57 13.18
CA MET A 516 1.59 -2.56 14.14
C MET A 516 1.70 -1.95 15.55
N LEU A 517 2.05 -0.67 15.67
CA LEU A 517 2.30 0.01 16.94
C LEU A 517 1.43 1.26 17.10
N PRO A 518 0.08 1.15 17.07
CA PRO A 518 -0.82 2.31 17.06
C PRO A 518 -0.74 3.15 18.34
N ALA A 519 -0.34 2.55 19.46
CA ALA A 519 -0.17 3.23 20.74
C ALA A 519 1.20 3.94 20.89
N HIS A 520 2.14 3.72 19.96
CA HIS A 520 3.47 4.32 20.05
C HIS A 520 3.38 5.85 19.92
N PRO A 521 4.18 6.65 20.67
CA PRO A 521 4.11 8.11 20.63
C PRO A 521 4.33 8.71 19.23
N ARG A 522 5.05 7.99 18.36
CA ARG A 522 5.32 8.38 16.97
C ARG A 522 4.37 7.79 15.94
N ALA A 523 3.35 7.01 16.34
CA ALA A 523 2.45 6.32 15.42
C ALA A 523 1.78 7.28 14.41
N ARG A 524 1.28 8.43 14.90
CA ARG A 524 0.67 9.47 14.06
C ARG A 524 1.66 10.12 13.10
N ALA A 525 2.92 10.28 13.52
CA ALA A 525 3.97 10.83 12.67
C ALA A 525 4.33 9.85 11.54
N TRP A 526 4.50 8.56 11.85
CA TRP A 526 4.70 7.52 10.83
C TRP A 526 3.51 7.42 9.87
N GLU A 527 2.28 7.49 10.37
CA GLU A 527 1.09 7.47 9.51
C GLU A 527 1.06 8.68 8.55
N THR A 528 1.37 9.86 9.06
CA THR A 528 1.43 11.09 8.25
C THR A 528 2.53 10.99 7.19
N ALA A 529 3.72 10.50 7.57
CA ALA A 529 4.82 10.26 6.65
C ALA A 529 4.43 9.24 5.57
N SER A 530 3.77 8.14 5.95
CA SER A 530 3.31 7.12 5.02
C SER A 530 2.37 7.69 3.97
N LYS A 531 1.35 8.46 4.38
CA LYS A 531 0.42 9.15 3.47
C LYS A 531 1.16 10.12 2.54
N LYS A 532 2.09 10.92 3.07
CA LYS A 532 2.92 11.85 2.28
C LYS A 532 3.68 11.10 1.17
N PHE A 533 4.38 10.02 1.49
CA PHE A 533 5.10 9.23 0.48
C PHE A 533 4.15 8.61 -0.56
N MET A 534 3.00 8.09 -0.15
CA MET A 534 2.02 7.49 -1.08
C MET A 534 1.40 8.51 -2.04
N TYR A 535 0.99 9.70 -1.58
CA TYR A 535 0.50 10.77 -2.46
C TYR A 535 1.54 11.22 -3.50
N ASN A 536 2.82 11.15 -3.15
CA ASN A 536 3.93 11.54 -4.04
C ASN A 536 4.49 10.38 -4.86
N THR A 537 3.87 9.19 -4.86
CA THR A 537 4.31 8.06 -5.70
C THR A 537 4.02 8.32 -7.19
N PHE A 538 2.80 8.72 -7.51
CA PHE A 538 2.35 8.99 -8.88
C PHE A 538 1.87 10.43 -9.07
N SER A 539 2.40 11.37 -8.28
CA SER A 539 1.98 12.75 -8.37
C SER A 539 2.33 13.37 -9.73
N VAL A 540 1.37 14.10 -10.29
CA VAL A 540 1.49 14.82 -11.57
C VAL A 540 1.48 16.33 -11.36
N ARG A 541 1.76 17.13 -12.39
CA ARG A 541 1.81 18.60 -12.25
C ARG A 541 0.47 19.21 -11.81
N ALA A 542 -0.63 18.61 -12.23
CA ALA A 542 -1.98 19.08 -11.91
C ALA A 542 -2.28 19.03 -10.40
N ASP A 543 -1.67 18.09 -9.67
CA ASP A 543 -1.92 17.89 -8.23
C ASP A 543 -1.53 19.10 -7.38
N ALA A 544 -0.58 19.91 -7.85
CA ALA A 544 -0.17 21.14 -7.16
C ALA A 544 -1.30 22.16 -7.00
N ALA A 545 -2.39 22.03 -7.77
CA ALA A 545 -3.57 22.87 -7.71
C ALA A 545 -4.85 22.10 -7.32
N ASP A 546 -4.74 20.83 -6.90
CA ASP A 546 -5.91 19.99 -6.59
C ASP A 546 -6.48 20.28 -5.19
N GLU A 547 -7.69 20.83 -5.17
CA GLU A 547 -8.47 21.19 -3.98
C GLU A 547 -9.37 20.04 -3.46
N THR A 548 -9.38 18.89 -4.15
CA THR A 548 -10.16 17.72 -3.73
C THR A 548 -9.72 17.28 -2.34
N THR A 549 -10.68 16.95 -1.47
CA THR A 549 -10.40 16.55 -0.08
C THR A 549 -9.69 15.19 -0.02
N GLY A 550 -8.42 15.19 0.37
CA GLY A 550 -7.63 14.00 0.65
C GLY A 550 -7.76 13.53 2.11
N ASP A 551 -6.72 12.84 2.59
CA ASP A 551 -6.69 12.29 3.94
C ASP A 551 -6.65 13.39 5.02
N ASP A 552 -7.23 13.09 6.19
CA ASP A 552 -7.33 13.98 7.35
C ASP A 552 -8.07 15.32 7.06
N GLY A 553 -8.85 15.40 5.98
CA GLY A 553 -9.61 16.59 5.58
C GLY A 553 -8.79 17.67 4.87
N ARG A 554 -7.50 17.43 4.60
CA ARG A 554 -6.64 18.33 3.82
C ARG A 554 -6.86 18.16 2.32
N PRO A 555 -6.78 19.22 1.50
CA PRO A 555 -6.80 19.07 0.05
C PRO A 555 -5.57 18.30 -0.46
N ILE A 556 -5.68 17.65 -1.62
CA ILE A 556 -4.60 16.85 -2.23
C ILE A 556 -3.32 17.67 -2.42
N ARG A 557 -3.43 18.94 -2.83
CA ARG A 557 -2.26 19.84 -2.99
C ARG A 557 -1.41 19.99 -1.71
N ASP A 558 -1.99 19.79 -0.53
CA ASP A 558 -1.26 19.92 0.76
C ASP A 558 -0.48 18.64 1.09
N TRP A 559 -0.77 17.54 0.40
CA TRP A 559 -0.06 16.27 0.51
C TRP A 559 1.02 16.10 -0.56
N VAL A 560 0.83 16.71 -1.72
CA VAL A 560 1.75 16.62 -2.86
C VAL A 560 2.82 17.71 -2.76
N THR A 561 4.07 17.28 -2.64
CA THR A 561 5.26 18.13 -2.47
C THR A 561 6.20 18.09 -3.68
N THR A 562 5.96 17.17 -4.61
CA THR A 562 6.80 16.89 -5.77
C THR A 562 5.99 16.23 -6.88
N VAL A 563 6.56 16.16 -8.09
CA VAL A 563 6.02 15.46 -9.25
C VAL A 563 6.90 14.22 -9.53
N ASN A 564 6.26 13.06 -9.68
CA ASN A 564 6.90 11.75 -9.79
C ASN A 564 6.28 10.85 -10.88
N ALA A 565 5.29 11.35 -11.61
CA ALA A 565 4.82 10.78 -12.85
C ALA A 565 4.69 11.89 -13.90
N HIS A 566 4.69 11.50 -15.17
CA HIS A 566 4.32 12.41 -16.24
C HIS A 566 2.81 12.64 -16.27
N ASP A 567 2.37 13.68 -16.98
CA ASP A 567 0.93 14.04 -17.03
C ASP A 567 0.07 12.95 -17.72
N ASP A 568 0.69 12.01 -18.43
CA ASP A 568 0.10 10.79 -18.99
C ASP A 568 0.29 9.53 -18.09
N PHE A 569 0.65 9.74 -16.82
CA PHE A 569 0.79 8.74 -15.76
C PHE A 569 1.84 7.64 -15.99
N VAL A 570 2.73 7.83 -16.97
CA VAL A 570 3.90 6.97 -17.13
C VAL A 570 5.02 7.42 -16.20
N VAL A 571 5.94 6.50 -15.91
CA VAL A 571 7.13 6.77 -15.10
C VAL A 571 8.40 6.46 -15.88
N GLU A 572 9.42 7.30 -15.70
CA GLU A 572 10.76 7.06 -16.24
C GLU A 572 11.67 6.42 -15.18
N ASN A 573 12.47 5.44 -15.61
CA ASN A 573 13.65 4.99 -14.90
C ASN A 573 14.76 4.57 -15.89
N HIS A 574 16.02 4.71 -15.48
CA HIS A 574 17.22 4.50 -16.30
C HIS A 574 17.18 5.15 -17.70
N GLY A 575 16.52 6.31 -17.81
CA GLY A 575 16.39 7.06 -19.08
C GLY A 575 15.32 6.55 -20.04
N LEU A 576 14.37 5.74 -19.57
CA LEU A 576 13.31 5.10 -20.37
C LEU A 576 11.98 5.21 -19.64
N VAL A 577 10.89 5.38 -20.37
CA VAL A 577 9.55 5.09 -19.80
C VAL A 577 9.47 3.60 -19.51
N HIS A 578 9.26 3.27 -18.23
CA HIS A 578 9.59 1.96 -17.70
C HIS A 578 8.40 1.26 -17.06
N VAL A 579 7.70 0.41 -17.82
CA VAL A 579 6.53 -0.34 -17.34
C VAL A 579 6.85 -1.22 -16.12
N GLY A 580 8.08 -1.73 -16.02
CA GLY A 580 8.54 -2.46 -14.84
C GLY A 580 8.55 -1.64 -13.55
N TYR A 581 8.89 -0.36 -13.61
CA TYR A 581 8.93 0.53 -12.44
C TYR A 581 7.54 1.09 -12.16
N LEU A 582 6.73 1.31 -13.21
CA LEU A 582 5.31 1.61 -13.10
C LEU A 582 4.62 0.56 -12.22
N LYS A 583 4.66 -0.70 -12.65
CA LYS A 583 4.01 -1.80 -11.93
C LYS A 583 4.62 -2.08 -10.57
N ASN A 584 5.94 -1.95 -10.40
CA ASN A 584 6.55 -2.16 -9.08
C ASN A 584 6.07 -1.13 -8.07
N SER A 585 6.00 0.15 -8.47
CA SER A 585 5.45 1.23 -7.67
C SER A 585 3.97 0.98 -7.31
N LEU A 586 3.15 0.54 -8.28
CA LEU A 586 1.77 0.10 -8.00
C LEU A 586 1.73 -1.04 -6.98
N SER A 587 2.52 -2.11 -7.18
CA SER A 587 2.56 -3.26 -6.28
C SER A 587 2.85 -2.82 -4.84
N MET A 588 3.82 -1.93 -4.65
CA MET A 588 4.24 -1.46 -3.33
C MET A 588 3.18 -0.58 -2.65
N LEU A 589 2.48 0.29 -3.40
CA LEU A 589 1.32 1.01 -2.85
C LEU A 589 0.26 0.04 -2.34
N GLN A 590 -0.05 -1.00 -3.11
CA GLN A 590 -1.00 -2.03 -2.68
C GLN A 590 -0.47 -2.79 -1.46
N GLU A 591 0.81 -3.18 -1.45
CA GLU A 591 1.45 -3.78 -0.29
C GLU A 591 1.40 -2.89 0.97
N ASN A 592 1.36 -1.58 0.85
CA ASN A 592 1.28 -0.66 1.98
C ASN A 592 -0.17 -0.56 2.49
N ALA A 593 -1.14 -0.52 1.57
CA ALA A 593 -2.57 -0.42 1.88
C ALA A 593 -3.07 -1.57 2.76
N ILE A 594 -2.53 -2.78 2.58
CA ILE A 594 -2.96 -4.00 3.30
C ILE A 594 -2.75 -3.92 4.82
N HIS A 595 -1.79 -3.12 5.30
CA HIS A 595 -1.49 -3.02 6.74
C HIS A 595 -2.65 -2.42 7.53
N TRP A 596 -3.38 -1.47 6.95
CA TRP A 596 -4.61 -0.94 7.55
C TRP A 596 -5.70 -2.01 7.59
N THR A 597 -5.90 -2.72 6.48
CA THR A 597 -6.94 -3.75 6.38
C THR A 597 -6.73 -4.88 7.40
N LEU A 598 -5.47 -5.29 7.62
CA LEU A 598 -5.09 -6.29 8.62
C LEU A 598 -5.43 -5.90 10.06
N THR A 599 -5.52 -4.60 10.36
CA THR A 599 -5.95 -4.09 11.68
C THR A 599 -7.44 -3.75 11.73
N GLY A 600 -8.18 -3.97 10.65
CA GLY A 600 -9.59 -3.56 10.54
C GLY A 600 -9.78 -2.06 10.30
N ARG A 601 -8.70 -1.31 10.00
CA ARG A 601 -8.76 0.10 9.62
C ARG A 601 -9.03 0.21 8.12
N THR A 602 -9.62 1.33 7.72
CA THR A 602 -9.76 1.66 6.29
C THR A 602 -8.42 2.14 5.74
N SER A 603 -7.99 1.62 4.59
CA SER A 603 -6.77 2.09 3.92
C SER A 603 -6.92 3.57 3.51
N PRO A 604 -5.85 4.38 3.61
CA PRO A 604 -5.91 5.81 3.34
C PRO A 604 -6.17 6.11 1.85
N GLN A 605 -6.74 7.28 1.55
CA GLN A 605 -6.96 7.72 0.17
C GLN A 605 -5.64 7.82 -0.61
N ALA A 606 -4.56 8.19 0.07
CA ALA A 606 -3.20 8.22 -0.46
C ALA A 606 -2.79 6.92 -1.19
N SER A 607 -3.24 5.76 -0.70
CA SER A 607 -2.93 4.46 -1.32
C SER A 607 -3.61 4.22 -2.67
N ARG A 608 -4.53 5.10 -3.06
CA ARG A 608 -5.34 5.04 -4.29
C ARG A 608 -5.12 6.25 -5.21
N HIS A 609 -4.33 7.24 -4.78
CA HIS A 609 -4.04 8.45 -5.55
C HIS A 609 -3.40 8.08 -6.89
N HIS A 610 -4.04 8.48 -7.99
CA HIS A 610 -3.71 8.15 -9.40
C HIS A 610 -3.59 6.65 -9.74
N VAL A 611 -4.00 5.74 -8.85
CA VAL A 611 -3.91 4.30 -9.12
C VAL A 611 -4.81 3.87 -10.29
N PRO A 612 -6.07 4.34 -10.44
CA PRO A 612 -6.90 4.01 -11.60
C PRO A 612 -6.27 4.42 -12.93
N GLU A 613 -5.73 5.63 -13.02
CA GLU A 613 -5.13 6.21 -14.22
C GLU A 613 -3.85 5.45 -14.63
N VAL A 614 -3.00 5.12 -13.66
CA VAL A 614 -1.78 4.34 -13.91
C VAL A 614 -2.16 2.89 -14.28
N PHE A 615 -3.23 2.33 -13.70
CA PHE A 615 -3.72 1.00 -14.05
C PHE A 615 -4.31 0.95 -15.47
N ASP A 616 -4.92 2.03 -15.95
CA ASP A 616 -5.37 2.16 -17.34
C ASP A 616 -4.20 2.12 -18.33
N VAL A 617 -3.09 2.79 -18.00
CA VAL A 617 -1.84 2.69 -18.78
C VAL A 617 -1.32 1.26 -18.79
N LEU A 618 -1.28 0.61 -17.62
CA LEU A 618 -0.81 -0.76 -17.50
C LEU A 618 -1.64 -1.72 -18.35
N CYS A 619 -2.97 -1.63 -18.31
CA CYS A 619 -3.88 -2.49 -19.07
C CYS A 619 -3.62 -2.45 -20.59
N LYS A 620 -3.28 -1.27 -21.15
CA LYS A 620 -2.93 -1.10 -22.57
C LYS A 620 -1.60 -1.75 -22.95
N CYS A 621 -0.73 -1.94 -21.96
CA CYS A 621 0.62 -2.47 -22.14
C CYS A 621 0.74 -3.92 -21.66
N MET A 622 -0.36 -4.66 -21.55
CA MET A 622 -0.36 -6.05 -21.09
C MET A 622 -0.58 -7.05 -22.22
N ASN A 623 0.12 -8.18 -22.11
CA ASN A 623 -0.14 -9.35 -22.94
C ASN A 623 -1.39 -10.11 -22.43
N TRP A 624 -1.82 -11.10 -23.21
CA TRP A 624 -2.97 -11.96 -22.91
C TRP A 624 -2.75 -12.94 -21.75
N ASN A 625 -1.53 -12.99 -21.21
CA ASN A 625 -1.14 -13.77 -20.04
C ASN A 625 -1.03 -12.91 -18.77
N ALA A 626 -1.60 -11.70 -18.79
CA ALA A 626 -1.56 -10.74 -17.70
C ALA A 626 -0.13 -10.31 -17.26
N ALA A 627 0.82 -10.31 -18.20
CA ALA A 627 2.17 -9.79 -18.00
C ALA A 627 2.36 -8.46 -18.75
N ALA A 628 3.10 -7.56 -18.13
CA ALA A 628 3.49 -6.29 -18.75
C ALA A 628 4.42 -6.49 -19.96
N ILE A 629 4.17 -5.71 -21.02
CA ILE A 629 4.98 -5.59 -22.22
C ILE A 629 5.77 -4.29 -22.14
N TYR A 630 7.10 -4.40 -22.30
CA TYR A 630 8.02 -3.27 -22.18
C TYR A 630 8.24 -2.64 -23.55
N PHE A 631 7.24 -1.86 -23.99
CA PHE A 631 7.18 -1.29 -25.33
C PHE A 631 8.38 -0.39 -25.71
N GLY A 632 9.07 0.19 -24.72
CA GLY A 632 10.23 1.07 -24.86
C GLY A 632 11.59 0.37 -24.78
N GLY A 633 11.59 -0.95 -24.58
CA GLY A 633 12.78 -1.72 -24.22
C GLY A 633 12.88 -1.99 -22.72
N ASN A 634 13.85 -2.80 -22.32
CA ASN A 634 14.17 -3.09 -20.92
C ASN A 634 15.67 -3.30 -20.76
N ASP A 635 16.27 -2.74 -19.71
CA ASP A 635 17.71 -2.72 -19.48
C ASP A 635 18.20 -3.75 -18.45
N TRP A 636 17.28 -4.40 -17.74
CA TRP A 636 17.52 -5.69 -17.07
C TRP A 636 16.92 -6.85 -17.87
N ARG A 637 17.07 -8.07 -17.35
CA ARG A 637 16.39 -9.24 -17.94
C ARG A 637 15.01 -9.34 -17.30
N ILE A 638 13.98 -9.37 -18.13
CA ILE A 638 12.62 -9.67 -17.72
C ILE A 638 12.57 -11.18 -17.58
N TYR A 639 12.29 -11.67 -16.38
CA TYR A 639 11.59 -12.93 -16.27
C TYR A 639 10.11 -12.58 -16.35
N GLU A 640 9.31 -13.42 -16.99
CA GLU A 640 7.85 -13.33 -16.86
C GLU A 640 7.50 -13.00 -15.40
N THR A 641 6.90 -11.83 -15.16
CA THR A 641 6.84 -11.17 -13.84
C THR A 641 5.41 -11.23 -13.26
N GLN A 642 4.53 -12.05 -13.82
CA GLN A 642 3.14 -12.18 -13.37
C GLN A 642 3.04 -12.53 -11.88
N CYS A 643 4.03 -13.25 -11.33
CA CYS A 643 4.10 -13.53 -9.89
C CYS A 643 4.31 -12.28 -9.02
N SER A 644 4.96 -11.24 -9.57
CA SER A 644 5.15 -9.96 -8.90
C SER A 644 3.98 -9.01 -9.13
N ASP A 645 3.23 -9.19 -10.21
CA ASP A 645 2.19 -8.28 -10.66
C ASP A 645 0.82 -8.61 -10.07
N ILE A 646 0.60 -9.89 -9.71
CA ILE A 646 -0.69 -10.40 -9.23
C ILE A 646 -1.27 -9.65 -8.03
N ILE A 647 -0.42 -9.06 -7.18
CA ILE A 647 -0.87 -8.24 -6.06
C ILE A 647 -1.63 -7.01 -6.51
N ILE A 648 -1.25 -6.39 -7.64
CA ILE A 648 -1.97 -5.24 -8.20
C ILE A 648 -3.40 -5.67 -8.51
N TYR A 649 -3.54 -6.80 -9.21
CA TYR A 649 -4.83 -7.31 -9.65
C TYR A 649 -5.70 -7.76 -8.47
N SER A 650 -5.10 -8.49 -7.53
CA SER A 650 -5.78 -8.96 -6.32
C SER A 650 -6.29 -7.79 -5.47
N MET A 651 -5.46 -6.78 -5.27
CA MET A 651 -5.80 -5.65 -4.41
C MET A 651 -6.82 -4.73 -5.07
N LEU A 652 -6.72 -4.46 -6.36
CA LEU A 652 -7.75 -3.70 -7.08
C LEU A 652 -9.08 -4.45 -7.17
N ARG A 653 -9.05 -5.79 -7.31
CA ARG A 653 -10.25 -6.62 -7.23
C ARG A 653 -10.95 -6.48 -5.87
N GLN A 654 -10.18 -6.56 -4.78
CA GLN A 654 -10.73 -6.60 -3.42
C GLN A 654 -11.05 -5.22 -2.83
N LEU A 655 -10.20 -4.22 -3.06
CA LEU A 655 -10.28 -2.92 -2.42
C LEU A 655 -10.90 -1.84 -3.31
N ALA A 656 -10.91 -2.03 -4.63
CA ALA A 656 -11.47 -1.09 -5.60
C ALA A 656 -12.61 -1.69 -6.44
N SER A 657 -12.95 -2.97 -6.25
CA SER A 657 -13.97 -3.69 -7.01
C SER A 657 -13.77 -3.61 -8.54
N ASP A 658 -12.52 -3.59 -9.01
CA ASP A 658 -12.20 -3.50 -10.44
C ASP A 658 -12.37 -4.87 -11.13
N HIS A 659 -13.30 -4.93 -12.09
CA HIS A 659 -13.63 -6.15 -12.84
C HIS A 659 -12.54 -6.56 -13.86
N ARG A 660 -11.75 -5.61 -14.36
CA ARG A 660 -10.59 -5.87 -15.23
C ARG A 660 -9.48 -6.51 -14.40
N ALA A 661 -9.23 -5.97 -13.21
CA ALA A 661 -8.28 -6.55 -12.25
C ALA A 661 -8.69 -7.98 -11.85
N ALA A 662 -9.98 -8.24 -11.64
CA ALA A 662 -10.48 -9.59 -11.38
C ALA A 662 -10.15 -10.58 -12.52
N ARG A 663 -10.31 -10.16 -13.78
CA ARG A 663 -9.93 -10.97 -14.96
C ARG A 663 -8.42 -11.22 -15.01
N LEU A 664 -7.61 -10.18 -14.79
CA LEU A 664 -6.15 -10.26 -14.82
C LEU A 664 -5.59 -11.13 -13.69
N GLU A 665 -6.21 -11.11 -12.50
CA GLU A 665 -5.84 -12.00 -11.39
C GLU A 665 -6.06 -13.46 -11.77
N ASP A 666 -7.23 -13.82 -12.30
CA ASP A 666 -7.53 -15.21 -12.70
C ASP A 666 -6.54 -15.72 -13.77
N VAL A 667 -6.20 -14.87 -14.76
CA VAL A 667 -5.21 -15.20 -15.80
C VAL A 667 -3.80 -15.32 -15.23
N ALA A 668 -3.35 -14.34 -14.43
CA ALA A 668 -2.02 -14.35 -13.82
C ALA A 668 -1.82 -15.56 -12.90
N PHE A 669 -2.87 -15.92 -12.15
CA PHE A 669 -2.83 -17.04 -11.22
C PHE A 669 -2.75 -18.40 -11.94
N GLU A 670 -3.51 -18.58 -13.03
CA GLU A 670 -3.40 -19.77 -13.87
C GLU A 670 -1.97 -19.94 -14.42
N HIS A 671 -1.36 -18.86 -14.89
CA HIS A 671 0.03 -18.88 -15.34
C HIS A 671 1.03 -19.18 -14.23
N LEU A 672 0.82 -18.62 -13.03
CA LEU A 672 1.64 -18.94 -11.86
C LEU A 672 1.61 -20.44 -11.55
N ARG A 673 0.43 -21.07 -11.55
CA ARG A 673 0.29 -22.52 -11.31
C ARG A 673 1.02 -23.35 -12.36
N ARG A 674 0.89 -23.00 -13.64
CA ARG A 674 1.64 -23.67 -14.71
C ARG A 674 3.14 -23.61 -14.43
N ARG A 675 3.66 -22.42 -14.09
CA ARG A 675 5.09 -22.24 -13.76
C ARG A 675 5.55 -23.04 -12.55
N GLN A 676 4.71 -23.18 -11.55
CA GLN A 676 4.98 -23.98 -10.36
C GLN A 676 4.89 -25.49 -10.60
N ASN A 677 4.36 -25.94 -11.73
CA ASN A 677 4.22 -27.36 -12.02
C ASN A 677 5.22 -27.85 -13.08
N VAL A 678 5.85 -26.97 -13.85
CA VAL A 678 6.84 -27.42 -14.85
C VAL A 678 8.22 -27.67 -14.22
N GLU A 679 8.78 -28.84 -14.52
CA GLU A 679 10.17 -29.21 -14.22
C GLU A 679 11.14 -28.17 -14.80
N GLY A 680 12.08 -27.66 -13.99
CA GLY A 680 13.00 -26.61 -14.44
C GLY A 680 12.38 -25.20 -14.52
N GLY A 681 11.06 -25.04 -14.27
CA GLY A 681 10.36 -23.76 -14.31
C GLY A 681 10.97 -22.74 -13.35
N PHE A 682 11.03 -21.45 -13.71
CA PHE A 682 11.80 -20.44 -12.97
C PHE A 682 11.48 -20.35 -11.46
N TYR A 683 10.27 -20.75 -11.05
CA TYR A 683 9.85 -20.79 -9.63
C TYR A 683 10.40 -22.02 -8.86
N ASN A 684 10.75 -23.10 -9.57
CA ASN A 684 11.15 -24.39 -8.98
C ASN A 684 12.54 -24.90 -9.43
N GLY A 685 12.85 -24.74 -10.72
CA GLY A 685 14.08 -25.17 -11.38
C GLY A 685 15.31 -24.35 -11.02
N ARG A 686 15.11 -23.10 -10.57
CA ARG A 686 16.18 -22.31 -10.00
C ARG A 686 15.77 -21.86 -8.62
N ARG A 687 16.54 -22.34 -7.66
CA ARG A 687 16.55 -22.02 -6.24
C ARG A 687 16.89 -20.52 -6.00
N ASP A 688 16.16 -19.61 -6.65
CA ASP A 688 16.27 -18.16 -6.55
C ASP A 688 15.44 -17.69 -5.34
N LEU A 689 16.16 -17.40 -4.27
CA LEU A 689 15.61 -17.04 -2.98
C LEU A 689 15.27 -15.55 -2.91
N GLU A 690 15.68 -14.78 -3.91
CA GLU A 690 15.54 -13.33 -3.93
C GLU A 690 14.23 -12.92 -4.60
N TYR A 691 14.12 -13.12 -5.92
CA TYR A 691 12.92 -12.76 -6.68
C TYR A 691 11.75 -13.69 -6.36
N GLY A 692 12.03 -14.99 -6.16
CA GLY A 692 11.02 -15.94 -5.68
C GLY A 692 10.48 -15.55 -4.31
N GLY A 693 11.34 -15.07 -3.41
CA GLY A 693 10.94 -14.58 -2.09
C GLY A 693 10.07 -13.33 -2.17
N MET A 694 10.45 -12.35 -2.99
CA MET A 694 9.63 -11.17 -3.23
C MET A 694 8.24 -11.56 -3.75
N CYS A 695 8.15 -12.41 -4.78
CA CYS A 695 6.86 -12.91 -5.28
C CYS A 695 6.05 -13.63 -4.18
N ALA A 696 6.69 -14.49 -3.38
CA ALA A 696 6.01 -15.18 -2.28
C ALA A 696 5.43 -14.19 -1.24
N THR A 697 6.16 -13.14 -0.85
CA THR A 697 5.63 -12.13 0.08
C THR A 697 4.42 -11.35 -0.49
N ARG A 698 4.35 -11.20 -1.82
CA ARG A 698 3.18 -10.62 -2.50
C ARG A 698 1.98 -11.56 -2.52
N LEU A 699 2.19 -12.86 -2.73
CA LEU A 699 1.13 -13.86 -2.63
C LEU A 699 0.53 -13.92 -1.21
N ILE A 700 1.35 -13.72 -0.17
CA ILE A 700 0.86 -13.57 1.22
C ILE A 700 -0.09 -12.37 1.33
N SER A 701 0.28 -11.24 0.72
CA SER A 701 -0.57 -10.04 0.72
C SER A 701 -1.87 -10.26 -0.04
N CYS A 702 -1.85 -10.98 -1.18
CA CYS A 702 -3.06 -11.40 -1.89
C CYS A 702 -3.94 -12.31 -1.01
N PHE A 703 -3.34 -13.30 -0.34
CA PHE A 703 -4.06 -14.18 0.59
C PHE A 703 -4.76 -13.34 1.67
N TYR A 704 -4.06 -12.39 2.29
CA TYR A 704 -4.66 -11.50 3.28
C TYR A 704 -5.81 -10.68 2.71
N ALA A 705 -5.62 -10.08 1.54
CA ALA A 705 -6.64 -9.25 0.90
C ALA A 705 -7.94 -10.02 0.66
N HIS A 706 -7.83 -11.24 0.13
CA HIS A 706 -8.97 -12.14 0.01
C HIS A 706 -9.51 -12.48 1.40
N ALA A 707 -8.69 -12.95 2.33
CA ALA A 707 -9.18 -13.46 3.61
C ALA A 707 -10.02 -12.43 4.39
N VAL A 708 -9.57 -11.17 4.46
CA VAL A 708 -10.18 -10.12 5.28
C VAL A 708 -11.37 -9.39 4.65
N THR A 709 -11.63 -9.56 3.35
CA THR A 709 -12.71 -8.86 2.63
C THR A 709 -13.93 -9.75 2.46
N SER A 710 -15.15 -9.19 2.42
CA SER A 710 -16.38 -9.99 2.44
C SER A 710 -16.89 -10.44 1.06
N SER A 711 -16.60 -9.69 0.00
CA SER A 711 -17.18 -9.89 -1.33
C SER A 711 -16.11 -10.09 -2.39
N LEU A 712 -16.33 -11.05 -3.30
CA LEU A 712 -15.44 -11.31 -4.43
C LEU A 712 -15.99 -10.66 -5.71
N THR A 713 -15.30 -9.65 -6.23
CA THR A 713 -15.65 -9.03 -7.51
C THR A 713 -15.51 -10.04 -8.65
N PRO A 714 -16.52 -10.22 -9.53
CA PRO A 714 -16.45 -11.17 -10.64
C PRO A 714 -15.57 -10.64 -11.79
N PRO A 715 -14.88 -11.51 -12.54
CA PRO A 715 -14.08 -11.11 -13.68
C PRO A 715 -14.93 -10.57 -14.84
N MET A 716 -14.43 -9.54 -15.51
CA MET A 716 -14.94 -9.08 -16.81
C MET A 716 -14.73 -10.13 -17.91
N SER A 717 -15.54 -10.08 -18.98
CA SER A 717 -15.37 -10.92 -20.18
C SER A 717 -14.06 -10.60 -20.92
N VAL A 718 -13.62 -11.47 -21.83
CA VAL A 718 -12.44 -11.21 -22.67
C VAL A 718 -12.74 -10.07 -23.63
N GLU A 719 -13.94 -10.09 -24.22
CA GLU A 719 -14.40 -9.14 -25.22
C GLU A 719 -14.45 -7.73 -24.63
N ASP A 720 -15.00 -7.57 -23.43
CA ASP A 720 -15.06 -6.26 -22.76
C ASP A 720 -13.67 -5.77 -22.31
N PHE A 721 -12.81 -6.68 -21.83
CA PHE A 721 -11.43 -6.32 -21.48
C PHE A 721 -10.67 -5.84 -22.72
N ASP A 722 -10.74 -6.61 -23.81
CA ASP A 722 -10.11 -6.27 -25.07
C ASP A 722 -10.68 -4.98 -25.65
N ALA A 723 -11.99 -4.72 -25.54
CA ALA A 723 -12.59 -3.45 -25.93
C ALA A 723 -12.03 -2.25 -25.13
N SER A 724 -11.62 -2.46 -23.87
CA SER A 724 -11.01 -1.42 -23.03
C SER A 724 -9.51 -1.21 -23.26
N ALA A 725 -8.79 -2.25 -23.73
CA ALA A 725 -7.32 -2.24 -23.84
C ALA A 725 -6.79 -2.16 -25.27
N ASN A 726 -7.61 -2.51 -26.28
CA ASN A 726 -7.23 -2.50 -27.69
C ASN A 726 -7.26 -1.10 -28.30
N GLY A 727 -6.51 -0.98 -29.39
CA GLY A 727 -6.42 0.23 -30.20
C GLY A 727 -4.99 0.73 -30.30
N VAL A 728 -4.88 1.89 -30.95
CA VAL A 728 -3.62 2.61 -31.10
C VAL A 728 -3.53 3.67 -30.02
N THR A 729 -2.49 3.63 -29.21
CA THR A 729 -2.22 4.64 -28.18
C THR A 729 -0.85 5.26 -28.45
N GLU A 730 -0.79 6.58 -28.49
CA GLU A 730 0.46 7.33 -28.50
C GLU A 730 0.77 7.73 -27.06
N ILE A 731 1.97 7.37 -26.59
CA ILE A 731 2.51 7.77 -25.29
C ILE A 731 3.54 8.85 -25.59
N GLU A 732 3.10 10.10 -25.53
CA GLU A 732 3.88 11.26 -25.93
C GLU A 732 5.21 11.32 -25.17
N THR A 733 5.16 11.16 -23.84
CA THR A 733 6.34 11.15 -22.97
C THR A 733 7.37 10.09 -23.39
N ALA A 734 6.90 8.89 -23.72
CA ALA A 734 7.77 7.79 -24.11
C ALA A 734 8.31 7.93 -25.53
N HIS A 735 7.79 8.89 -26.31
CA HIS A 735 7.98 8.94 -27.75
C HIS A 735 7.73 7.55 -28.36
N THR A 736 6.56 6.99 -28.06
CA THR A 736 6.17 5.63 -28.47
C THR A 736 4.75 5.63 -28.98
N VAL A 737 4.50 4.85 -30.03
CA VAL A 737 3.16 4.41 -30.41
C VAL A 737 3.02 2.91 -30.13
N ILE A 738 1.93 2.53 -29.49
CA ILE A 738 1.54 1.13 -29.23
C ILE A 738 0.27 0.80 -30.00
N HIS A 739 0.14 -0.45 -30.40
CA HIS A 739 -1.05 -1.01 -31.04
C HIS A 739 -1.34 -2.38 -30.47
N ARG A 740 -2.40 -2.48 -29.69
CA ARG A 740 -2.90 -3.74 -29.15
C ARG A 740 -4.19 -4.12 -29.87
N THR A 741 -4.29 -5.38 -30.25
CA THR A 741 -5.48 -6.01 -30.84
C THR A 741 -5.75 -7.31 -30.09
N GLN A 742 -6.82 -8.02 -30.45
CA GLN A 742 -7.07 -9.36 -29.91
C GLN A 742 -5.95 -10.36 -30.23
N ASP A 743 -5.21 -10.14 -31.34
CA ASP A 743 -4.24 -11.13 -31.86
C ASP A 743 -2.79 -10.65 -31.86
N LYS A 744 -2.54 -9.36 -31.64
CA LYS A 744 -1.22 -8.74 -31.79
C LYS A 744 -1.01 -7.58 -30.82
N PHE A 745 0.21 -7.50 -30.30
CA PHE A 745 0.77 -6.28 -29.74
C PHE A 745 1.94 -5.82 -30.63
N ALA A 746 1.95 -4.54 -31.00
CA ALA A 746 3.07 -3.92 -31.70
C ALA A 746 3.41 -2.56 -31.11
N SER A 747 4.68 -2.18 -31.14
CA SER A 747 5.09 -0.82 -30.78
C SER A 747 6.24 -0.32 -31.65
N PHE A 748 6.37 1.01 -31.72
CA PHE A 748 7.58 1.66 -32.21
C PHE A 748 7.96 2.80 -31.27
N THR A 749 9.16 2.73 -30.72
CA THR A 749 9.72 3.73 -29.79
C THR A 749 10.86 4.48 -30.47
N TRP A 750 10.85 5.81 -30.38
CA TRP A 750 11.84 6.69 -31.01
C TRP A 750 12.54 7.67 -30.04
N ALA A 751 12.40 7.46 -28.73
CA ALA A 751 13.11 8.21 -27.69
C ALA A 751 14.64 8.00 -27.72
N GLN A 752 15.25 7.79 -26.55
CA GLN A 752 16.68 7.48 -26.43
C GLN A 752 17.04 6.17 -27.15
N LYS A 753 16.11 5.21 -27.21
CA LYS A 753 16.25 3.93 -27.92
C LYS A 753 15.30 3.92 -29.12
N ARG A 754 15.74 3.31 -30.24
CA ARG A 754 14.96 3.23 -31.48
C ARG A 754 14.71 1.78 -31.83
N MET A 755 13.49 1.32 -31.59
CA MET A 755 13.16 -0.09 -31.74
C MET A 755 11.69 -0.28 -32.06
N ALA A 756 11.41 -1.38 -32.78
CA ALA A 756 10.07 -1.87 -32.99
C ALA A 756 9.86 -3.20 -32.24
N LEU A 757 8.63 -3.48 -31.83
CA LEU A 757 8.25 -4.71 -31.16
C LEU A 757 7.01 -5.28 -31.83
N ALA A 758 6.96 -6.60 -32.01
CA ALA A 758 5.77 -7.32 -32.48
C ALA A 758 5.68 -8.63 -31.69
N ILE A 759 4.56 -8.84 -31.00
CA ILE A 759 4.33 -9.98 -30.10
C ILE A 759 2.98 -10.64 -30.45
N PRO A 760 2.94 -11.97 -30.61
CA PRO A 760 1.71 -12.73 -30.88
C PRO A 760 0.83 -12.86 -29.63
N SER A 761 -0.45 -13.15 -29.82
CA SER A 761 -1.37 -13.47 -28.71
C SER A 761 -1.08 -14.83 -28.08
N SER A 762 -0.54 -15.78 -28.86
CA SER A 762 -0.15 -17.12 -28.40
C SER A 762 1.20 -17.12 -27.64
N GLU A 763 1.14 -16.91 -26.32
CA GLU A 763 2.27 -16.78 -25.35
C GLU A 763 3.41 -15.83 -25.74
N SER A 764 3.73 -14.90 -24.84
CA SER A 764 4.68 -13.81 -25.06
C SER A 764 6.15 -14.20 -25.16
N SER A 765 6.51 -15.45 -24.84
CA SER A 765 7.89 -15.90 -24.81
C SER A 765 8.59 -15.74 -26.16
N VAL A 766 7.87 -15.71 -27.28
CA VAL A 766 8.47 -15.65 -28.62
C VAL A 766 8.94 -14.23 -29.03
N GLY A 767 8.82 -13.20 -28.18
CA GLY A 767 9.30 -11.84 -28.49
C GLY A 767 9.81 -11.03 -27.29
N TRP A 768 11.08 -10.64 -27.31
CA TRP A 768 11.77 -9.87 -26.26
C TRP A 768 12.11 -8.43 -26.71
N PRO A 769 11.92 -7.42 -25.84
CA PRO A 769 12.08 -6.01 -26.17
C PRO A 769 13.56 -5.56 -26.22
N HIS A 770 14.27 -6.01 -27.28
CA HIS A 770 15.66 -5.62 -27.52
C HIS A 770 15.81 -4.18 -27.98
N PHE A 771 16.73 -3.42 -27.38
CA PHE A 771 17.04 -2.03 -27.77
C PHE A 771 17.54 -1.81 -29.21
N SER A 772 17.66 -2.89 -29.98
CA SER A 772 18.07 -2.86 -31.39
C SER A 772 17.03 -3.56 -32.26
N SER A 773 15.82 -3.82 -31.73
CA SER A 773 14.82 -4.58 -32.45
C SER A 773 14.44 -3.87 -33.75
N TYR A 774 14.43 -4.63 -34.84
CA TYR A 774 14.26 -4.21 -36.23
C TYR A 774 15.33 -3.26 -36.78
N THR A 775 15.52 -2.07 -36.19
CA THR A 775 16.47 -1.05 -36.65
C THR A 775 17.92 -1.54 -36.64
N GLY A 776 18.22 -2.51 -35.79
CA GLY A 776 19.42 -3.32 -35.84
C GLY A 776 20.73 -2.61 -35.49
N VAL A 777 21.81 -3.34 -35.73
CA VAL A 777 23.19 -2.92 -35.52
C VAL A 777 23.91 -2.96 -36.86
N ILE A 778 24.54 -1.84 -37.22
CA ILE A 778 25.35 -1.71 -38.43
C ILE A 778 26.75 -1.24 -38.00
N ASN A 779 27.77 -2.01 -38.36
CA ASN A 779 29.17 -1.74 -38.03
C ASN A 779 29.98 -1.50 -39.31
N ALA A 780 30.78 -0.44 -39.31
CA ALA A 780 31.59 0.04 -40.43
C ALA A 780 32.80 0.86 -39.94
N GLU A 781 33.60 1.39 -40.86
CA GLU A 781 34.67 2.34 -40.52
C GLU A 781 34.10 3.56 -39.78
N HIS A 782 34.58 3.82 -38.55
CA HIS A 782 34.04 4.80 -37.59
C HIS A 782 32.68 4.46 -36.94
N SER A 783 32.35 3.19 -36.76
CA SER A 783 31.13 2.78 -36.04
C SER A 783 31.08 3.32 -34.60
N SER A 784 29.94 3.93 -34.25
CA SER A 784 29.53 4.17 -32.87
C SER A 784 28.16 3.55 -32.68
N HIS A 785 28.10 2.31 -32.18
CA HIS A 785 26.86 1.51 -32.05
C HIS A 785 25.74 2.21 -31.27
N ASN A 786 26.10 3.20 -30.44
CA ASN A 786 25.19 3.89 -29.53
C ASN A 786 24.90 5.36 -29.92
N VAL A 787 25.46 5.87 -31.03
CA VAL A 787 25.26 7.27 -31.45
C VAL A 787 24.72 7.28 -32.88
N CYS A 788 23.39 7.42 -32.98
CA CYS A 788 22.70 7.72 -34.23
C CYS A 788 21.76 8.91 -34.03
N GLU A 789 21.69 9.77 -35.05
CA GLU A 789 20.78 10.92 -35.10
C GLU A 789 19.52 10.51 -35.88
N LEU A 790 18.34 10.75 -35.33
CA LEU A 790 17.06 10.52 -36.01
C LEU A 790 16.62 11.80 -36.73
N ARG A 791 16.27 11.68 -38.01
CA ARG A 791 15.76 12.78 -38.86
C ARG A 791 14.48 12.37 -39.55
N ASN A 792 13.70 13.37 -40.00
CA ASN A 792 12.51 13.20 -40.83
C ASN A 792 11.48 12.21 -40.25
N LEU A 793 11.35 12.16 -38.93
CA LEU A 793 10.40 11.29 -38.27
C LEU A 793 8.98 11.72 -38.64
N LYS A 794 8.17 10.78 -39.12
CA LYS A 794 6.73 10.93 -39.35
C LYS A 794 6.03 9.77 -38.65
N VAL A 795 5.06 10.09 -37.79
CA VAL A 795 4.15 9.12 -37.14
C VAL A 795 2.76 9.35 -37.74
N LYS A 796 2.12 8.28 -38.19
CA LYS A 796 0.76 8.32 -38.73
C LYS A 796 -0.08 7.27 -37.99
N THR A 797 -1.17 7.71 -37.40
CA THR A 797 -2.21 6.84 -36.83
C THR A 797 -3.45 6.95 -37.72
N LYS A 798 -4.07 5.82 -38.07
CA LYS A 798 -5.29 5.82 -38.90
C LYS A 798 -6.13 4.58 -38.58
N GLY A 799 -7.36 4.80 -38.12
CA GLY A 799 -8.25 3.71 -37.74
C GLY A 799 -7.61 2.83 -36.66
N ASP A 800 -7.54 1.53 -36.93
CA ASP A 800 -6.95 0.48 -36.11
C ASP A 800 -5.52 0.15 -36.56
N GLY A 801 -4.69 1.17 -36.81
CA GLY A 801 -3.29 0.95 -37.15
C GLY A 801 -2.41 2.19 -37.10
N PHE A 802 -1.10 1.95 -37.13
CA PHE A 802 -0.10 3.01 -37.21
C PHE A 802 1.01 2.71 -38.21
N ALA A 803 1.69 3.76 -38.64
CA ALA A 803 2.96 3.69 -39.35
C ALA A 803 3.95 4.75 -38.83
N VAL A 804 5.21 4.37 -38.70
CA VAL A 804 6.32 5.25 -38.34
C VAL A 804 7.39 5.17 -39.42
N SER A 805 7.85 6.32 -39.89
CA SER A 805 8.96 6.41 -40.84
C SER A 805 9.99 7.44 -40.41
N GLY A 806 11.25 7.24 -40.76
CA GLY A 806 12.29 8.23 -40.52
C GLY A 806 13.64 7.80 -41.08
N THR A 807 14.67 8.60 -40.81
CA THR A 807 16.05 8.35 -41.23
C THR A 807 16.97 8.31 -40.02
N LEU A 808 17.65 7.17 -39.81
CA LEU A 808 18.74 7.04 -38.85
C LEU A 808 20.06 7.38 -39.54
N VAL A 809 20.70 8.45 -39.09
CA VAL A 809 22.02 8.89 -39.54
C VAL A 809 23.09 8.20 -38.69
N ARG A 810 23.92 7.38 -39.33
CA ARG A 810 24.87 6.48 -38.67
C ARG A 810 26.31 6.70 -39.16
N CYS A 811 27.27 6.14 -38.41
CA CYS A 811 28.68 6.08 -38.78
C CYS A 811 29.27 7.45 -39.17
N LYS A 812 29.13 8.47 -38.32
CA LYS A 812 29.54 9.86 -38.61
C LYS A 812 28.93 10.43 -39.91
N ARG A 813 27.63 10.22 -40.11
CA ARG A 813 26.84 10.74 -41.25
C ARG A 813 27.20 10.15 -42.61
N THR A 814 27.87 8.99 -42.62
CA THR A 814 28.29 8.29 -43.86
C THR A 814 27.25 7.30 -44.38
N LEU A 815 26.38 6.84 -43.47
CA LEU A 815 25.31 5.89 -43.74
C LEU A 815 23.98 6.49 -43.28
N LEU A 816 23.00 6.50 -44.18
CA LEU A 816 21.61 6.81 -43.89
C LEU A 816 20.81 5.51 -43.96
N GLN A 817 20.11 5.18 -42.89
CA GLN A 817 19.14 4.09 -42.85
C GLN A 817 17.75 4.71 -42.78
N ASP A 818 17.08 4.79 -43.93
CA ASP A 818 15.65 5.11 -43.93
C ASP A 818 14.88 3.87 -43.49
N PHE A 819 13.89 4.05 -42.64
CA PHE A 819 13.05 2.97 -42.13
C PHE A 819 11.57 3.35 -42.21
N TYR A 820 10.75 2.33 -42.38
CA TYR A 820 9.30 2.38 -42.30
C TYR A 820 8.84 1.18 -41.49
N TYR A 821 8.03 1.39 -40.47
CA TYR A 821 7.43 0.35 -39.66
C TYR A 821 5.92 0.57 -39.54
N ALA A 822 5.12 -0.42 -39.90
CA ALA A 822 3.67 -0.32 -39.83
C ALA A 822 3.04 -1.52 -39.11
N SER A 823 1.98 -1.22 -38.38
CA SER A 823 1.12 -2.19 -37.70
C SER A 823 -0.34 -1.91 -38.09
N PRO A 824 -0.86 -2.58 -39.14
CA PRO A 824 -2.26 -2.47 -39.56
C PRO A 824 -3.19 -3.29 -38.63
N ALA A 825 -4.50 -3.32 -38.88
CA ALA A 825 -5.49 -4.10 -38.12
C ALA A 825 -5.12 -5.59 -37.96
N GLY A 826 -4.70 -6.22 -39.06
CA GLY A 826 -4.44 -7.66 -39.10
C GLY A 826 -3.26 -8.08 -38.22
N ALA A 827 -3.18 -9.39 -37.94
CA ALA A 827 -2.12 -10.03 -37.15
C ALA A 827 -0.75 -10.09 -37.89
N TYR A 828 -0.31 -8.97 -38.46
CA TYR A 828 0.99 -8.82 -39.08
C TYR A 828 1.57 -7.42 -38.87
N THR A 829 2.88 -7.27 -39.09
CA THR A 829 3.59 -5.98 -39.13
C THR A 829 4.52 -5.93 -40.33
N VAL A 830 4.83 -4.74 -40.80
CA VAL A 830 5.69 -4.51 -41.97
C VAL A 830 6.85 -3.61 -41.57
N TYR A 831 8.07 -4.08 -41.74
CA TYR A 831 9.29 -3.27 -41.61
C TYR A 831 9.99 -3.19 -42.96
N VAL A 832 10.29 -1.98 -43.40
CA VAL A 832 11.09 -1.73 -44.60
C VAL A 832 12.25 -0.84 -44.23
N GLU A 833 13.42 -1.14 -44.81
CA GLU A 833 14.58 -0.28 -44.69
C GLU A 833 15.29 -0.08 -46.02
N ARG A 834 15.91 1.10 -46.14
CA ARG A 834 16.76 1.49 -47.26
C ARG A 834 18.07 2.03 -46.73
N LEU A 835 19.17 1.39 -47.10
CA LEU A 835 20.52 1.89 -46.80
C LEU A 835 21.03 2.75 -47.95
N ARG A 836 21.45 3.98 -47.64
CA ARG A 836 22.09 4.92 -48.57
C ARG A 836 23.45 5.36 -48.05
N LEU A 837 24.42 5.43 -48.94
CA LEU A 837 25.76 5.90 -48.66
C LEU A 837 25.89 7.37 -49.07
N THR A 838 26.55 8.19 -48.25
CA THR A 838 26.84 9.60 -48.60
C THR A 838 28.26 9.79 -49.15
N LYS A 839 29.11 8.76 -49.03
CA LYS A 839 30.46 8.64 -49.61
C LYS A 839 30.90 7.18 -49.61
N ASP A 840 32.09 6.88 -50.14
CA ASP A 840 32.69 5.55 -50.07
C ASP A 840 32.71 5.00 -48.64
N PHE A 841 32.25 3.75 -48.50
CA PHE A 841 31.92 3.16 -47.22
C PHE A 841 32.28 1.68 -47.18
N ARG A 842 33.11 1.30 -46.21
CA ARG A 842 33.43 -0.09 -45.90
C ARG A 842 32.53 -0.61 -44.77
N LEU A 843 31.54 -1.42 -45.13
CA LEU A 843 30.77 -2.17 -44.15
C LEU A 843 31.69 -3.23 -43.51
N ARG A 844 31.46 -3.56 -42.23
CA ARG A 844 32.05 -4.73 -41.57
C ARG A 844 31.01 -5.82 -41.43
N TYR A 845 29.87 -5.46 -40.84
CA TYR A 845 28.68 -6.31 -40.80
C TYR A 845 27.42 -5.47 -40.62
N ARG A 846 26.30 -5.99 -41.10
CA ARG A 846 24.95 -5.50 -40.83
C ARG A 846 24.13 -6.63 -40.21
N LYS A 847 23.39 -6.29 -39.17
CA LYS A 847 22.38 -7.14 -38.53
C LYS A 847 21.14 -6.29 -38.26
N THR A 848 20.16 -6.35 -39.16
CA THR A 848 18.88 -5.63 -39.06
C THR A 848 17.72 -6.63 -39.06
N GLY A 849 16.51 -6.18 -38.76
CA GLY A 849 15.42 -7.09 -38.41
C GLY A 849 15.74 -7.88 -37.14
N ILE A 850 16.48 -7.30 -36.18
CA ILE A 850 16.83 -8.00 -34.94
C ILE A 850 15.55 -8.22 -34.13
N ILE A 851 15.38 -9.42 -33.59
CA ILE A 851 14.33 -9.78 -32.65
C ILE A 851 14.98 -10.50 -31.49
N GLY A 852 14.65 -10.09 -30.26
CA GLY A 852 14.99 -10.89 -29.09
C GLY A 852 13.94 -11.98 -28.90
N LEU A 853 14.33 -13.14 -28.39
CA LEU A 853 13.43 -14.27 -28.13
C LEU A 853 13.66 -14.80 -26.70
N GLU A 854 12.62 -15.35 -26.12
CA GLU A 854 12.62 -16.05 -24.83
C GLU A 854 11.98 -17.43 -24.99
N TYR A 855 12.30 -18.38 -24.11
CA TYR A 855 11.68 -19.69 -24.15
C TYR A 855 10.33 -19.68 -23.45
N ALA A 856 9.35 -20.43 -23.98
CA ALA A 856 8.10 -20.65 -23.28
C ALA A 856 8.35 -21.35 -21.93
N ILE A 857 7.49 -21.10 -20.94
CA ILE A 857 7.58 -21.70 -19.61
C ILE A 857 7.68 -23.22 -19.76
N GLY A 858 8.73 -23.81 -19.20
CA GLY A 858 8.89 -25.26 -19.21
C GLY A 858 9.39 -25.86 -20.51
N HIS A 859 9.62 -25.02 -21.51
CA HIS A 859 10.26 -25.41 -22.75
C HIS A 859 11.71 -24.93 -22.71
N ASN A 860 12.60 -25.80 -23.18
CA ASN A 860 14.00 -25.48 -23.39
C ASN A 860 14.45 -25.82 -24.81
N HIS A 861 13.49 -25.86 -25.73
CA HIS A 861 13.72 -26.16 -27.12
C HIS A 861 13.00 -25.14 -27.98
N ARG A 862 13.57 -24.85 -29.15
CA ARG A 862 12.96 -24.00 -30.16
C ARG A 862 12.95 -24.71 -31.49
N THR A 863 11.86 -24.56 -32.21
CA THR A 863 11.69 -25.08 -33.57
C THR A 863 11.80 -23.92 -34.55
N LEU A 864 12.79 -23.99 -35.43
CA LEU A 864 13.02 -23.04 -36.51
C LEU A 864 12.72 -23.75 -37.83
N THR A 865 11.75 -23.24 -38.58
CA THR A 865 11.36 -23.83 -39.87
C THR A 865 11.55 -22.82 -40.99
N GLY A 866 12.23 -23.19 -42.06
CA GLY A 866 12.42 -22.30 -43.21
C GLY A 866 12.73 -23.08 -44.49
N ALA A 867 13.28 -22.40 -45.50
CA ALA A 867 13.73 -23.05 -46.73
C ALA A 867 14.86 -24.09 -46.50
N PHE A 868 15.54 -24.00 -45.36
CA PHE A 868 16.53 -24.98 -44.89
C PHE A 868 15.92 -26.23 -44.24
N GLY A 869 14.59 -26.36 -44.21
CA GLY A 869 13.86 -27.40 -43.48
C GLY A 869 13.57 -27.00 -42.03
N THR A 870 13.32 -28.00 -41.18
CA THR A 870 13.07 -27.81 -39.75
C THR A 870 14.34 -28.09 -38.96
N ARG A 871 14.69 -27.17 -38.06
CA ARG A 871 15.79 -27.31 -37.11
C ARG A 871 15.26 -27.13 -35.71
N GLN A 872 15.61 -28.05 -34.82
CA GLN A 872 15.39 -27.88 -33.39
C GLN A 872 16.69 -27.43 -32.72
N THR A 873 16.57 -26.47 -31.80
CA THR A 873 17.66 -26.01 -30.95
C THR A 873 17.29 -26.25 -29.50
N LYS A 874 18.29 -26.39 -28.63
CA LYS A 874 18.11 -26.59 -27.19
C LYS A 874 18.79 -25.44 -26.46
N GLY A 875 18.07 -24.79 -25.56
CA GLY A 875 18.52 -23.62 -24.81
C GLY A 875 19.57 -23.94 -23.75
N THR A 876 19.15 -23.96 -22.47
CA THR A 876 20.02 -24.31 -21.33
C THR A 876 20.80 -25.60 -21.63
N ASP A 877 22.08 -25.58 -21.26
CA ASP A 877 23.03 -26.71 -21.33
C ASP A 877 23.65 -26.98 -22.72
N SER A 878 23.35 -26.15 -23.73
CA SER A 878 24.04 -26.16 -25.03
C SER A 878 25.20 -25.16 -25.08
N PRO A 879 26.32 -25.47 -25.77
CA PRO A 879 27.37 -24.48 -26.04
C PRO A 879 26.82 -23.30 -26.84
N LYS A 880 27.39 -22.11 -26.66
CA LYS A 880 27.02 -20.92 -27.44
C LYS A 880 27.12 -21.21 -28.93
N GLU A 881 25.99 -21.17 -29.63
CA GLU A 881 25.95 -21.37 -31.07
C GLU A 881 25.47 -20.09 -31.77
N THR A 882 26.08 -19.78 -32.91
CA THR A 882 25.49 -18.84 -33.87
C THR A 882 25.17 -19.64 -35.12
N VAL A 883 23.88 -19.84 -35.34
CA VAL A 883 23.36 -20.59 -36.48
C VAL A 883 23.11 -19.63 -37.63
N ARG A 884 23.74 -19.93 -38.77
CA ARG A 884 23.51 -19.23 -40.03
C ARG A 884 22.45 -19.97 -40.82
N LEU A 885 21.34 -19.29 -41.11
CA LEU A 885 20.18 -19.85 -41.79
C LEU A 885 19.99 -19.12 -43.12
N GLN A 886 20.19 -19.80 -44.24
CA GLN A 886 19.92 -19.24 -45.56
C GLN A 886 18.45 -19.52 -45.92
N SER A 887 17.60 -18.50 -45.81
CA SER A 887 16.18 -18.60 -46.10
C SER A 887 15.58 -17.22 -46.31
N ASP A 888 14.58 -17.12 -47.16
CA ASP A 888 13.77 -15.91 -47.36
C ASP A 888 12.46 -15.90 -46.57
N TRP A 889 12.21 -16.96 -45.80
CA TRP A 889 11.15 -17.03 -44.81
C TRP A 889 11.60 -17.84 -43.59
N LEU A 890 10.99 -17.60 -42.45
CA LEU A 890 11.26 -18.34 -41.22
C LEU A 890 9.99 -18.40 -40.40
N ASN A 891 9.71 -19.55 -39.82
CA ASN A 891 8.76 -19.66 -38.74
C ASN A 891 9.47 -20.08 -37.45
N ILE A 892 9.06 -19.49 -36.34
CA ILE A 892 9.52 -19.82 -34.99
C ILE A 892 8.34 -20.44 -34.22
N ASP A 893 8.55 -21.68 -33.76
CA ASP A 893 7.65 -22.42 -32.88
C ASP A 893 6.19 -22.55 -33.35
N ASP A 894 5.96 -22.54 -34.67
CA ASP A 894 4.62 -22.52 -35.27
C ASP A 894 3.75 -21.34 -34.81
N ARG A 895 4.41 -20.23 -34.46
CA ARG A 895 3.75 -19.05 -33.88
C ARG A 895 4.07 -17.74 -34.57
N ILE A 896 5.32 -17.53 -34.97
CA ILE A 896 5.72 -16.29 -35.65
C ILE A 896 6.38 -16.60 -36.98
N GLY A 897 5.74 -16.14 -38.06
CA GLY A 897 6.25 -16.20 -39.41
C GLY A 897 6.93 -14.90 -39.83
N TYR A 898 8.06 -15.00 -40.50
CA TYR A 898 8.81 -13.90 -41.08
C TYR A 898 9.01 -14.17 -42.56
N ILE A 899 8.75 -13.17 -43.40
CA ILE A 899 9.09 -13.20 -44.83
C ILE A 899 10.00 -12.02 -45.14
N VAL A 900 11.16 -12.33 -45.72
CA VAL A 900 12.21 -11.35 -46.03
C VAL A 900 12.36 -11.19 -47.54
N ARG A 901 12.34 -9.93 -48.00
CA ARG A 901 12.55 -9.57 -49.41
C ARG A 901 13.67 -8.55 -49.51
N ARG A 902 14.55 -8.71 -50.51
CA ARG A 902 15.67 -7.81 -50.80
C ARG A 902 15.72 -7.51 -52.28
N THR A 903 16.21 -6.33 -52.64
CA THR A 903 16.32 -5.90 -54.05
C THR A 903 17.73 -6.02 -54.61
N ASP A 904 18.72 -6.35 -53.77
CA ASP A 904 20.13 -6.43 -54.15
C ASP A 904 20.56 -7.81 -54.67
N GLY A 905 19.62 -8.77 -54.73
CA GLY A 905 19.86 -10.14 -55.21
C GLY A 905 20.74 -10.99 -54.28
N GLN A 906 21.14 -10.47 -53.11
CA GLN A 906 21.93 -11.23 -52.15
C GLN A 906 21.09 -12.33 -51.50
N PRO A 907 21.67 -13.52 -51.24
CA PRO A 907 20.98 -14.55 -50.47
C PRO A 907 20.53 -14.00 -49.10
N ASN A 908 19.27 -14.26 -48.74
CA ASN A 908 18.77 -13.93 -47.41
C ASN A 908 19.44 -14.84 -46.38
N VAL A 909 20.18 -14.22 -45.46
CA VAL A 909 20.85 -14.92 -44.37
C VAL A 909 20.32 -14.37 -43.06
N MET A 910 19.74 -15.26 -42.27
CA MET A 910 19.33 -15.00 -40.91
C MET A 910 20.38 -15.54 -39.95
N LEU A 911 20.69 -14.80 -38.89
CA LEU A 911 21.61 -15.24 -37.84
C LEU A 911 20.84 -15.44 -36.55
N TYR A 912 20.64 -16.69 -36.17
CA TYR A 912 20.09 -17.06 -34.87
C TYR A 912 21.23 -17.25 -33.89
N HIS A 913 21.22 -16.47 -32.82
CA HIS A 913 22.20 -16.50 -31.75
C HIS A 913 21.58 -17.16 -30.53
N ASP A 914 22.09 -18.33 -30.18
CA ASP A 914 21.69 -19.06 -28.98
C ASP A 914 22.73 -18.83 -27.88
N LYS A 915 22.47 -17.85 -27.01
CA LYS A 915 23.37 -17.50 -25.90
C LYS A 915 22.78 -17.99 -24.59
N ASN A 916 23.25 -19.17 -24.16
CA ASN A 916 22.86 -19.80 -22.90
C ASN A 916 24.07 -19.93 -21.98
N VAL A 917 24.26 -19.00 -21.05
CA VAL A 917 25.26 -19.12 -19.98
C VAL A 917 24.58 -19.01 -18.63
N LEU A 918 24.92 -19.95 -17.74
CA LEU A 918 24.43 -20.01 -16.37
C LEU A 918 25.51 -19.51 -15.40
N GLU A 919 25.99 -18.28 -15.56
CA GLU A 919 27.05 -17.72 -14.71
C GLU A 919 26.57 -16.50 -13.92
N GLY A 920 26.88 -16.46 -12.61
CA GLY A 920 26.58 -15.35 -11.71
C GLY A 920 25.14 -15.28 -11.18
N ARG A 921 24.78 -14.15 -10.56
CA ARG A 921 23.39 -13.87 -10.08
C ARG A 921 22.36 -13.74 -11.22
N LYS A 922 22.79 -13.83 -12.49
CA LYS A 922 21.99 -13.49 -13.67
C LYS A 922 22.05 -14.61 -14.71
N PRO A 923 21.07 -15.55 -14.73
CA PRO A 923 20.89 -16.48 -15.84
C PRO A 923 20.88 -15.78 -17.20
N HIS A 924 21.86 -16.07 -18.06
CA HIS A 924 21.87 -15.59 -19.43
C HIS A 924 21.16 -16.59 -20.35
N LEU A 925 19.82 -16.57 -20.42
CA LEU A 925 19.05 -17.26 -21.46
C LEU A 925 18.46 -16.20 -22.38
N GLN A 926 19.21 -15.78 -23.39
CA GLN A 926 18.68 -14.84 -24.37
C GLN A 926 19.07 -15.29 -25.76
N GLU A 927 18.05 -15.57 -26.54
CA GLU A 927 18.19 -15.77 -27.96
C GLU A 927 17.94 -14.44 -28.66
N SER A 928 18.61 -14.28 -29.79
CA SER A 928 18.28 -13.21 -30.70
C SER A 928 18.42 -13.71 -32.12
N ILE A 929 17.59 -13.20 -33.01
CA ILE A 929 17.72 -13.47 -34.43
C ILE A 929 17.85 -12.16 -35.18
N ALA A 930 18.82 -12.07 -36.08
CA ALA A 930 18.88 -11.01 -37.09
C ALA A 930 18.29 -11.57 -38.39
N LEU A 931 17.14 -11.03 -38.81
CA LEU A 931 16.46 -11.49 -40.03
C LEU A 931 17.15 -11.04 -41.32
N ILE A 932 17.93 -9.96 -41.25
CA ILE A 932 18.73 -9.45 -42.35
C ILE A 932 20.17 -9.36 -41.85
N SER A 933 21.02 -10.27 -42.34
CA SER A 933 22.44 -10.27 -42.02
C SER A 933 23.32 -10.32 -43.26
N GLU A 934 24.42 -9.57 -43.22
CA GLU A 934 25.48 -9.65 -44.21
C GLU A 934 26.82 -9.22 -43.62
N ASN A 935 27.87 -9.92 -44.03
CA ASN A 935 29.25 -9.48 -43.88
C ASN A 935 29.67 -9.02 -45.27
N ALA A 936 29.78 -7.71 -45.49
CA ALA A 936 30.21 -7.20 -46.78
C ALA A 936 31.38 -6.26 -46.57
N THR A 937 32.47 -6.44 -47.31
CA THR A 937 33.60 -5.51 -47.36
C THR A 937 33.29 -4.24 -48.14
N GLN A 938 32.23 -4.23 -48.96
CA GLN A 938 31.77 -3.08 -49.73
C GLN A 938 30.24 -3.17 -49.93
N LEU A 939 29.47 -2.17 -49.49
CA LEU A 939 28.06 -2.06 -49.86
C LEU A 939 28.00 -1.58 -51.32
N ALA A 940 27.10 -2.16 -52.12
CA ALA A 940 26.88 -1.69 -53.49
C ALA A 940 26.50 -0.19 -53.49
N THR A 941 26.94 0.56 -54.51
CA THR A 941 26.68 2.01 -54.64
C THR A 941 25.21 2.36 -54.91
N LYS A 942 24.36 1.36 -55.23
CA LYS A 942 22.91 1.51 -55.40
C LYS A 942 22.17 1.28 -54.08
N SER A 943 21.08 2.01 -53.84
CA SER A 943 20.22 1.88 -52.63
C SER A 943 19.85 0.43 -52.33
N ASN A 944 20.20 -0.05 -51.13
CA ASN A 944 19.93 -1.42 -50.70
C ASN A 944 18.63 -1.46 -49.90
N TRP A 945 17.58 -2.05 -50.49
CA TRP A 945 16.26 -2.17 -49.88
C TRP A 945 16.05 -3.57 -49.31
N ALA A 946 15.46 -3.63 -48.12
CA ALA A 946 14.98 -4.86 -47.52
C ALA A 946 13.61 -4.64 -46.86
N CYS A 947 12.77 -5.68 -46.92
CA CYS A 947 11.46 -5.73 -46.29
C CYS A 947 11.35 -6.99 -45.45
N VAL A 948 10.80 -6.85 -44.25
CA VAL A 948 10.40 -7.93 -43.36
C VAL A 948 8.90 -7.79 -43.12
N VAL A 949 8.13 -8.81 -43.51
CA VAL A 949 6.75 -8.95 -43.07
C VAL A 949 6.71 -10.00 -41.96
N THR A 950 6.23 -9.58 -40.79
CA THR A 950 6.09 -10.45 -39.62
C THR A 950 4.62 -10.82 -39.48
N PHE A 951 4.28 -12.09 -39.67
CA PHE A 951 2.98 -12.65 -39.39
C PHE A 951 2.96 -13.29 -38.00
N LEU A 952 1.93 -12.99 -37.22
CA LEU A 952 1.77 -13.43 -35.84
C LEU A 952 0.66 -14.49 -35.76
N ASN A 953 0.80 -15.41 -34.80
CA ASN A 953 -0.09 -16.56 -34.62
C ASN A 953 -0.24 -17.44 -35.87
N GLN A 954 0.85 -17.59 -36.63
CA GLN A 954 0.87 -18.41 -37.85
C GLN A 954 1.79 -19.62 -37.72
N ARG A 955 1.32 -20.76 -38.22
CA ARG A 955 2.11 -22.00 -38.33
C ARG A 955 3.12 -21.91 -39.45
N ALA A 956 4.11 -22.80 -39.46
CA ALA A 956 5.15 -22.82 -40.47
C ALA A 956 4.60 -23.05 -41.88
N GLU A 957 3.61 -23.92 -42.04
CA GLU A 957 2.96 -24.18 -43.33
C GLU A 957 2.25 -22.93 -43.90
N GLU A 958 1.57 -22.19 -43.03
CA GLU A 958 0.88 -20.94 -43.39
C GLU A 958 1.89 -19.86 -43.78
N THR A 959 3.01 -19.78 -43.04
CA THR A 959 4.12 -18.87 -43.35
C THR A 959 4.74 -19.21 -44.71
N ALA A 960 4.97 -20.49 -44.98
CA ALA A 960 5.49 -20.97 -46.26
C ALA A 960 4.54 -20.66 -47.42
N ALA A 961 3.23 -20.81 -47.22
CA ALA A 961 2.21 -20.48 -48.22
C ALA A 961 2.09 -18.97 -48.47
N ALA A 962 2.28 -18.14 -47.45
CA ALA A 962 2.26 -16.69 -47.57
C ALA A 962 3.48 -16.14 -48.35
N ARG A 963 4.57 -16.91 -48.45
CA ARG A 963 5.81 -16.55 -49.14
C ARG A 963 5.57 -15.96 -50.53
N SER A 964 4.81 -16.64 -51.38
CA SER A 964 4.56 -16.19 -52.76
C SER A 964 3.68 -14.93 -52.85
N LYS A 965 2.99 -14.58 -51.77
CA LYS A 965 2.05 -13.45 -51.70
C LYS A 965 2.70 -12.16 -51.20
N VAL A 966 3.96 -12.21 -50.76
CA VAL A 966 4.71 -11.05 -50.27
C VAL A 966 5.76 -10.63 -51.29
N THR A 967 5.62 -9.43 -51.84
CA THR A 967 6.55 -8.86 -52.82
C THR A 967 7.04 -7.48 -52.40
N LEU A 968 8.24 -7.13 -52.86
CA LEU A 968 8.86 -5.82 -52.68
C LEU A 968 9.32 -5.32 -54.05
N ALA A 969 8.73 -4.21 -54.51
CA ALA A 969 9.21 -3.48 -55.68
C ALA A 969 9.77 -2.14 -55.21
N ALA A 970 11.04 -1.83 -55.50
CA ALA A 970 11.67 -0.58 -55.06
C ALA A 970 12.23 0.22 -56.23
N GLY A 971 12.00 1.53 -56.19
CA GLY A 971 12.62 2.53 -57.06
C GLY A 971 13.77 3.26 -56.36
N ALA A 972 14.02 4.50 -56.78
CA ALA A 972 15.03 5.35 -56.17
C ALA A 972 14.63 5.78 -54.74
N ASP A 973 13.47 6.45 -54.62
CA ASP A 973 12.94 7.00 -53.38
C ASP A 973 11.63 6.38 -52.90
N THR A 974 11.06 5.47 -53.68
CA THR A 974 9.78 4.83 -53.37
C THR A 974 9.91 3.31 -53.35
N ALA A 975 9.09 2.64 -52.54
CA ALA A 975 8.94 1.19 -52.57
C ALA A 975 7.47 0.79 -52.35
N THR A 976 7.03 -0.26 -53.03
CA THR A 976 5.72 -0.86 -52.84
C THR A 976 5.89 -2.25 -52.28
N VAL A 977 5.32 -2.47 -51.09
CA VAL A 977 5.17 -3.80 -50.49
C VAL A 977 3.77 -4.30 -50.82
N SER A 978 3.65 -5.49 -51.41
CA SER A 978 2.36 -6.14 -51.61
C SER A 978 2.22 -7.38 -50.73
N ILE A 979 1.08 -7.53 -50.07
CA ILE A 979 0.74 -8.66 -49.19
C ILE A 979 -0.64 -9.16 -49.58
N GLY A 980 -0.73 -10.31 -50.25
CA GLY A 980 -2.02 -10.94 -50.55
C GLY A 980 -2.98 -10.10 -51.41
N GLY A 981 -2.47 -9.12 -52.16
CA GLY A 981 -3.26 -8.20 -52.99
C GLY A 981 -3.37 -6.78 -52.42
N GLU A 982 -3.16 -6.59 -51.11
CA GLU A 982 -3.01 -5.25 -50.53
C GLU A 982 -1.65 -4.66 -50.92
N GLN A 983 -1.61 -3.35 -51.17
CA GLN A 983 -0.37 -2.64 -51.52
C GLN A 983 -0.15 -1.47 -50.59
N THR A 984 1.06 -1.38 -50.03
CA THR A 984 1.54 -0.23 -49.26
C THR A 984 2.69 0.42 -50.02
N THR A 985 2.47 1.65 -50.49
CA THR A 985 3.52 2.48 -51.08
C THR A 985 4.20 3.31 -50.00
N ILE A 986 5.52 3.27 -50.00
CA ILE A 986 6.41 3.92 -49.04
C ILE A 986 7.26 4.90 -49.82
N GLU A 987 7.31 6.15 -49.38
CA GLU A 987 8.05 7.21 -50.04
C GLU A 987 9.04 7.85 -49.05
N PHE A 988 10.32 7.81 -49.40
CA PHE A 988 11.43 8.36 -48.62
C PHE A 988 12.10 9.52 -49.37
N GLY A 989 11.51 10.70 -49.26
CA GLY A 989 12.01 11.95 -49.87
C GLY A 989 10.85 12.95 -49.99
N LEU A 990 11.05 14.15 -49.44
CA LEU A 990 10.08 15.27 -49.25
C LEU A 990 8.70 14.85 -48.70
#